data_AF-A0A1F6CTF8-F1
#
_entry.id   AF-A0A1F6CTF8-F1
#
_cell.length_a   1.000
_cell.length_b   1.000
_cell.length_c   1.000
_cell.angle_alpha   90.00
_cell.angle_beta   90.00
_cell.angle_gamma   90.00
#
_symmetry.space_group_name_H-M   'P 1'
#
loop_
_entity.id
_entity.type
_entity.pdbx_description
1 polymer ?
#
loop_
_entity_poly.entity_id
_entity_poly.type
_entity_poly.pdbx_seq_one_letter_code
_entity_poly.pdbx_strand_id
1 'polypeptide(L)'
;MKFCGGCGAPLKNLCPKCGFENPPQFRFCGGCGTSLRRDAPAGGLSPAQTDRPAQVESRAAEQAAPEGERRQLTVMFCDLVGSTALSEQLDPEELREVVRAYQQACGAVIRRFEGHIAQYLGDGLLVYFGYPQAHEDDAQRAVRAGLGIVEAVRQLNVRPDVRARHAVPVQVRVGIHTGLVVVGEMGGGDRRESLALGETPNLAARLQEMAEPDTVVVSDATHRLIEGFFGCEGLDARSVKGVSQAVEAYRVLHESAARSRLEAMPRAGLTPLVGREQELSLLLDRWERTKEGAGQVVLLVGEAGIGKSRLVQVLKEEVAKEPEAWLTPCQCSPYHQNSAFYPVIDLFERVALRFERVDTPQQKLDRLEGFLAQYGFSLPETVPLFASLLSVPFGERYSPLNLSPDQQKQRMLQAILKALMERASQQPVLLVVEDLHWVDPSTLELLSLLMDRTPTARILVMFTFRPEFSPPWPMWAHLTQMTLTRLAHRQVAVMVERVTGGKGLPGEVLQQVVDKTDGVPLFVEELTKMVLESGLLVEREDRYELTGPLPPLAIPSTLQDSLTARLDRLSAVKEIAQLGAVLGREFGYETLRAVSTGDETTLQRGLAQLVEAELLYERGLPPQATYIFKHALVQEAAYQSLLKSRRQQFHQRIAQVLEERFPETVEAQPELIAHHYTEAGLSEQAVPCWQRAGERAVQRSAYLEAIHHLQKGLELLKTLPDSPEHIQRELDLQIALGPALIAIKGYAALEVERVYIRARALCQQVDDNPLLFRALWGLWVFYIVGAKHQTARELAEQLLSLAQRKGDPALLLMAHLMLGDSLFFLGEFVSARKHDEQGIALYDPQQHRSLAFLYIHDPGQLGRSIAAWTFWCLGYPDQALQHTHEALTLSQEMSHPHSLALTLYCAALLHQFRREVQAAQERAEALMALATEQGFSFFVPGATILQGWVLAEQGQGEEGMAQMHQGLDAWQAMGAEVCWRGYFLGLLAEVYGKVGQPEEGLNLLAEALALVNKTGERHWEAEWYRIKGELLLMQAAGRGGSRTASTKTSALSDAAVGATGRSPLQDDAEACFLQAIEVARGQQAKSLELRATVSLCRLWQGQGKKAEARQMLAEIYGWFTEGFDTADLKEAKALLDELA
;
A
#
# COMPACT_ATOMS: atom_id res chain seq x y z
N MET A 1 -59.70 -18.52 10.18
CA MET A 1 -60.83 -18.00 9.35
C MET A 1 -61.04 -16.52 9.69
N LYS A 2 -61.24 -15.63 8.69
CA LYS A 2 -61.45 -14.18 8.93
C LYS A 2 -62.93 -13.80 9.13
N PHE A 3 -63.85 -14.70 8.80
CA PHE A 3 -65.31 -14.52 8.90
C PHE A 3 -65.97 -15.80 9.42
N CYS A 4 -67.16 -15.67 10.02
CA CYS A 4 -67.98 -16.80 10.43
C CYS A 4 -68.49 -17.57 9.21
N GLY A 5 -68.26 -18.88 9.15
CA GLY A 5 -68.67 -19.73 8.03
C GLY A 5 -70.20 -19.85 7.83
N GLY A 6 -71.02 -19.50 8.82
CA GLY A 6 -72.48 -19.58 8.74
C GLY A 6 -73.19 -18.29 8.33
N CYS A 7 -72.61 -17.11 8.58
CA CYS A 7 -73.28 -15.82 8.35
C CYS A 7 -72.40 -14.73 7.71
N GLY A 8 -71.11 -15.01 7.45
CA GLY A 8 -70.21 -14.08 6.77
C GLY A 8 -69.76 -12.87 7.60
N ALA A 9 -70.12 -12.77 8.88
CA ALA A 9 -69.68 -11.68 9.75
C ALA A 9 -68.18 -11.81 10.12
N PRO A 10 -67.40 -10.71 10.19
CA PRO A 10 -65.98 -10.75 10.54
C PRO A 10 -65.78 -11.25 11.97
N LEU A 11 -64.85 -12.21 12.16
CA LEU A 11 -64.51 -12.74 13.47
C LEU A 11 -63.59 -11.75 14.20
N LYS A 12 -64.12 -11.01 15.17
CA LYS A 12 -63.41 -9.98 15.95
C LYS A 12 -62.69 -10.60 17.15
N ASN A 13 -61.40 -10.28 17.34
CA ASN A 13 -60.62 -10.73 18.50
C ASN A 13 -60.56 -9.62 19.57
N LEU A 14 -61.52 -9.61 20.48
CA LEU A 14 -61.62 -8.60 21.54
C LEU A 14 -60.59 -8.88 22.65
N CYS A 15 -59.88 -7.84 23.08
CA CYS A 15 -58.94 -7.96 24.20
C CYS A 15 -59.71 -8.25 25.50
N PRO A 16 -59.36 -9.30 26.25
CA PRO A 16 -60.04 -9.63 27.50
C PRO A 16 -59.81 -8.59 28.62
N LYS A 17 -58.77 -7.75 28.50
CA LYS A 17 -58.42 -6.74 29.52
C LYS A 17 -59.07 -5.38 29.27
N CYS A 18 -59.08 -4.89 28.02
CA CYS A 18 -59.55 -3.53 27.71
C CYS A 18 -60.69 -3.48 26.67
N GLY A 19 -61.14 -4.62 26.13
CA GLY A 19 -62.23 -4.67 25.16
C GLY A 19 -61.87 -4.15 23.76
N PHE A 20 -60.61 -3.79 23.49
CA PHE A 20 -60.18 -3.29 22.19
C PHE A 20 -60.27 -4.39 21.11
N GLU A 21 -60.83 -4.07 19.94
CA GLU A 21 -60.95 -4.99 18.80
C GLU A 21 -59.62 -5.14 18.08
N ASN A 22 -59.03 -6.33 18.10
CA ASN A 22 -57.75 -6.60 17.46
C ASN A 22 -57.94 -7.41 16.18
N PRO A 23 -57.12 -7.15 15.14
CA PRO A 23 -57.05 -8.03 13.98
C PRO A 23 -56.67 -9.46 14.40
N PRO A 24 -57.16 -10.50 13.70
CA PRO A 24 -56.92 -11.90 14.10
C PRO A 24 -55.44 -12.29 14.19
N GLN A 25 -54.56 -11.59 13.47
CA GLN A 25 -53.11 -11.83 13.47
C GLN A 25 -52.35 -11.20 14.65
N PHE A 26 -52.98 -10.35 15.46
CA PHE A 26 -52.31 -9.70 16.58
C PHE A 26 -52.14 -10.69 17.75
N ARG A 27 -50.89 -10.86 18.19
CA ARG A 27 -50.54 -11.70 19.36
C ARG A 27 -50.68 -10.95 20.69
N PHE A 28 -50.66 -9.62 20.64
CA PHE A 28 -50.85 -8.71 21.76
C PHE A 28 -51.88 -7.65 21.37
N CYS A 29 -52.62 -7.15 22.35
CA CYS A 29 -53.63 -6.12 22.12
C CYS A 29 -52.98 -4.80 21.67
N GLY A 30 -53.41 -4.26 20.52
CA GLY A 30 -52.93 -2.98 20.01
C GLY A 30 -53.31 -1.77 20.88
N GLY A 31 -54.29 -1.91 21.77
CA GLY A 31 -54.69 -0.85 22.71
C GLY A 31 -53.95 -0.88 24.06
N CYS A 32 -53.64 -2.05 24.61
CA CYS A 32 -53.08 -2.16 25.97
C CYS A 32 -51.90 -3.14 26.13
N GLY A 33 -51.40 -3.72 25.04
CA GLY A 33 -50.27 -4.65 25.04
C GLY A 33 -50.55 -6.04 25.65
N THR A 34 -51.79 -6.32 26.10
CA THR A 34 -52.13 -7.60 26.74
C THR A 34 -52.08 -8.74 25.73
N SER A 35 -51.40 -9.85 26.09
CA SER A 35 -51.36 -11.06 25.27
C SER A 35 -52.77 -11.60 24.99
N LEU A 36 -53.05 -11.90 23.71
CA LEU A 36 -54.33 -12.42 23.25
C LEU A 36 -54.34 -13.95 23.12
N ARG A 37 -53.24 -14.63 23.51
CA ARG A 37 -53.15 -16.09 23.55
C ARG A 37 -53.74 -16.63 24.87
N ARG A 38 -54.78 -17.46 24.77
CA ARG A 38 -55.24 -18.32 25.86
C ARG A 38 -54.34 -19.55 25.89
N ASP A 39 -53.34 -19.53 26.76
CA ASP A 39 -52.75 -20.72 27.41
C ASP A 39 -51.77 -20.22 28.47
N ALA A 40 -52.23 -20.18 29.72
CA ALA A 40 -51.43 -20.03 30.93
C ALA A 40 -52.21 -20.66 32.09
N PRO A 41 -51.49 -21.09 33.14
CA PRO A 41 -51.68 -20.39 34.42
C PRO A 41 -50.31 -19.94 34.94
N ALA A 42 -50.02 -18.66 35.14
CA ALA A 42 -50.63 -17.64 36.00
C ALA A 42 -50.31 -17.82 37.50
N GLY A 43 -49.40 -16.96 37.97
CA GLY A 43 -49.18 -16.53 39.35
C GLY A 43 -47.92 -15.66 39.36
N GLY A 44 -47.90 -14.37 39.66
CA GLY A 44 -48.85 -13.50 40.36
C GLY A 44 -48.07 -12.69 41.39
N LEU A 45 -47.78 -11.43 41.07
CA LEU A 45 -47.04 -10.45 41.88
C LEU A 45 -47.80 -10.04 43.16
N SER A 46 -47.09 -9.65 44.24
CA SER A 46 -47.07 -8.29 44.88
C SER A 46 -46.64 -8.34 46.39
N PRO A 47 -46.53 -7.22 47.17
CA PRO A 47 -45.30 -6.45 47.46
C PRO A 47 -45.03 -6.16 48.99
N ALA A 48 -44.02 -5.30 49.28
CA ALA A 48 -43.63 -4.68 50.57
C ALA A 48 -42.72 -5.55 51.48
N GLN A 49 -41.72 -5.09 52.25
CA GLN A 49 -41.37 -3.79 52.85
C GLN A 49 -39.90 -3.82 53.38
N THR A 50 -39.35 -2.63 53.62
CA THR A 50 -38.09 -2.19 54.30
C THR A 50 -37.46 -3.07 55.40
N ASP A 51 -36.13 -3.30 55.37
CA ASP A 51 -35.14 -2.82 56.38
C ASP A 51 -33.68 -3.26 56.07
N ARG A 52 -32.69 -2.41 56.39
CA ARG A 52 -31.22 -2.65 56.32
C ARG A 52 -30.73 -3.40 57.59
N PRO A 53 -29.41 -3.64 57.79
CA PRO A 53 -28.47 -4.51 57.08
C PRO A 53 -27.78 -5.52 58.04
N ALA A 54 -27.52 -6.78 57.66
CA ALA A 54 -26.58 -7.62 58.41
C ALA A 54 -26.05 -8.81 57.59
N GLN A 55 -24.73 -8.93 57.61
CA GLN A 55 -23.89 -10.13 57.49
C GLN A 55 -24.60 -11.45 57.19
N VAL A 56 -24.27 -12.06 56.05
CA VAL A 56 -24.52 -13.48 55.80
C VAL A 56 -23.18 -14.17 55.62
N GLU A 57 -22.82 -14.93 56.64
CA GLU A 57 -21.80 -15.96 56.64
C GLU A 57 -22.06 -16.96 55.52
N SER A 58 -20.96 -17.37 54.90
CA SER A 58 -20.87 -18.46 53.94
C SER A 58 -21.49 -19.75 54.47
N ARG A 59 -22.59 -20.19 53.87
CA ARG A 59 -22.92 -21.61 53.80
C ARG A 59 -22.72 -22.07 52.37
N ALA A 60 -21.52 -22.62 52.15
CA ALA A 60 -21.20 -23.43 51.00
C ALA A 60 -22.28 -24.51 50.84
N ALA A 61 -22.91 -24.54 49.66
CA ALA A 61 -23.69 -25.70 49.25
C ALA A 61 -22.70 -26.85 49.06
N GLU A 62 -22.85 -27.88 49.90
CA GLU A 62 -22.25 -29.20 49.75
C GLU A 62 -22.52 -29.72 48.33
N GLN A 63 -21.51 -29.65 47.47
CA GLN A 63 -21.44 -30.51 46.29
C GLN A 63 -21.10 -31.92 46.79
N ALA A 64 -21.98 -32.86 46.47
CA ALA A 64 -21.72 -34.28 46.66
C ALA A 64 -20.35 -34.65 46.07
N ALA A 65 -19.56 -35.41 46.83
CA ALA A 65 -18.27 -35.92 46.39
C ALA A 65 -18.44 -36.67 45.05
N PRO A 66 -17.66 -36.36 44.00
CA PRO A 66 -17.78 -37.04 42.72
C PRO A 66 -17.34 -38.50 42.86
N GLU A 67 -18.24 -39.43 42.51
CA GLU A 67 -17.86 -40.79 42.15
C GLU A 67 -16.84 -40.71 40.99
N GLY A 68 -15.78 -41.52 41.06
CA GLY A 68 -14.63 -41.38 40.16
C GLY A 68 -15.00 -41.35 38.68
N GLU A 69 -14.47 -40.37 37.95
CA GLU A 69 -14.85 -40.10 36.56
C GLU A 69 -13.82 -40.66 35.59
N ARG A 70 -14.26 -41.44 34.60
CA ARG A 70 -13.39 -41.96 33.53
C ARG A 70 -13.25 -40.90 32.42
N ARG A 71 -12.03 -40.40 32.21
CA ARG A 71 -11.73 -39.36 31.21
C ARG A 71 -10.40 -39.62 30.52
N GLN A 72 -10.21 -39.05 29.33
CA GLN A 72 -8.90 -38.95 28.70
C GLN A 72 -8.18 -37.74 29.31
N LEU A 73 -6.97 -37.93 29.83
CA LEU A 73 -6.15 -36.87 30.38
C LEU A 73 -4.76 -36.89 29.76
N THR A 74 -4.18 -35.70 29.59
CA THR A 74 -2.74 -35.58 29.33
C THR A 74 -2.02 -35.39 30.65
N VAL A 75 -1.15 -36.34 30.97
CA VAL A 75 -0.37 -36.34 32.21
C VAL A 75 1.07 -35.95 31.89
N MET A 76 1.57 -34.92 32.57
CA MET A 76 2.96 -34.49 32.52
C MET A 76 3.64 -34.80 33.85
N PHE A 77 4.83 -35.37 33.75
CA PHE A 77 5.74 -35.53 34.87
C PHE A 77 6.99 -34.69 34.60
N CYS A 78 7.37 -33.84 35.55
CA CYS A 78 8.65 -33.11 35.47
C CYS A 78 9.44 -33.27 36.77
N ASP A 79 10.73 -33.51 36.63
CA ASP A 79 11.59 -33.94 37.73
C ASP A 79 12.98 -33.32 37.64
N LEU A 80 13.59 -33.06 38.80
CA LEU A 80 14.89 -32.42 38.89
C LEU A 80 16.02 -33.42 38.71
N VAL A 81 16.90 -33.19 37.73
CA VAL A 81 18.01 -34.09 37.45
C VAL A 81 19.01 -34.10 38.59
N GLY A 82 19.29 -35.29 39.14
CA GLY A 82 20.37 -35.50 40.09
C GLY A 82 20.11 -34.93 41.49
N SER A 83 18.85 -34.79 41.89
CA SER A 83 18.46 -34.34 43.24
C SER A 83 19.14 -35.09 44.39
N THR A 84 19.37 -36.40 44.25
CA THR A 84 20.11 -37.21 45.23
C THR A 84 21.58 -36.77 45.33
N ALA A 85 22.23 -36.53 44.20
CA ALA A 85 23.61 -36.03 44.17
C ALA A 85 23.70 -34.58 44.68
N LEU A 86 22.69 -33.75 44.41
CA LEU A 86 22.55 -32.41 44.98
C LEU A 86 22.37 -32.48 46.51
N SER A 87 21.65 -33.46 47.03
CA SER A 87 21.45 -33.67 48.47
C SER A 87 22.70 -34.14 49.22
N GLU A 88 23.67 -34.72 48.52
CA GLU A 88 24.98 -35.09 49.07
C GLU A 88 25.99 -33.92 49.05
N GLN A 89 25.75 -32.91 48.21
CA GLN A 89 26.66 -31.77 48.00
C GLN A 89 26.20 -30.46 48.67
N LEU A 90 24.90 -30.31 48.93
CA LEU A 90 24.29 -29.11 49.51
C LEU A 90 23.80 -29.38 50.94
N ASP A 91 23.85 -28.35 51.79
CA ASP A 91 23.22 -28.41 53.11
C ASP A 91 21.68 -28.58 52.96
N PRO A 92 20.98 -29.31 53.86
CA PRO A 92 19.53 -29.47 53.78
C PRO A 92 18.72 -28.16 53.69
N GLU A 93 19.21 -27.05 54.25
CA GLU A 93 18.57 -25.73 54.09
C GLU A 93 18.75 -25.19 52.67
N GLU A 94 19.94 -25.31 52.09
CA GLU A 94 20.26 -24.89 50.72
C GLU A 94 19.52 -25.73 49.68
N LEU A 95 19.46 -27.06 49.88
CA LEU A 95 18.69 -27.97 49.02
C LEU A 95 17.20 -27.59 49.02
N ARG A 96 16.65 -27.23 50.18
CA ARG A 96 15.25 -26.80 50.30
C ARG A 96 14.98 -25.50 49.54
N GLU A 97 15.92 -24.55 49.55
CA GLU A 97 15.79 -23.31 48.77
C GLU A 97 15.81 -23.58 47.26
N VAL A 98 16.72 -24.44 46.78
CA VAL A 98 16.81 -24.84 45.36
C VAL A 98 15.52 -25.55 44.90
N VAL A 99 15.04 -26.53 45.66
CA VAL A 99 13.78 -27.23 45.35
C VAL A 99 12.59 -26.27 45.35
N ARG A 100 12.54 -25.30 46.28
CA ARG A 100 11.48 -24.29 46.31
C ARG A 100 11.51 -23.35 45.10
N ALA A 101 12.69 -22.90 44.69
CA ALA A 101 12.85 -22.06 43.51
C ALA A 101 12.45 -22.79 42.23
N TYR A 102 12.87 -24.06 42.10
CA TYR A 102 12.45 -24.96 41.01
C TYR A 102 10.92 -25.14 40.96
N GLN A 103 10.30 -25.50 42.10
CA GLN A 103 8.85 -25.71 42.18
C GLN A 103 8.05 -24.42 41.88
N GLN A 104 8.57 -23.25 42.29
CA GLN A 104 7.95 -21.97 41.97
C GLN A 104 8.02 -21.63 40.48
N ALA A 105 9.18 -21.85 39.85
CA ALA A 105 9.36 -21.62 38.42
C ALA A 105 8.45 -22.55 37.60
N CYS A 106 8.46 -23.86 37.90
CA CYS A 106 7.59 -24.83 37.25
C CYS A 106 6.11 -24.52 37.50
N GLY A 107 5.73 -24.21 38.75
CA GLY A 107 4.36 -23.91 39.11
C GLY A 107 3.79 -22.66 38.42
N ALA A 108 4.62 -21.64 38.15
CA ALA A 108 4.21 -20.47 37.38
C ALA A 108 3.92 -20.82 35.91
N VAL A 109 4.79 -21.63 35.29
CA VAL A 109 4.60 -22.10 33.90
C VAL A 109 3.38 -23.01 33.80
N ILE A 110 3.21 -23.98 34.71
CA ILE A 110 2.09 -24.92 34.73
C ILE A 110 0.76 -24.17 34.82
N ARG A 111 0.63 -23.18 35.71
CA ARG A 111 -0.58 -22.36 35.83
C ARG A 111 -0.84 -21.50 34.60
N ARG A 112 0.20 -20.99 33.93
CA ARG A 112 0.07 -20.19 32.69
C ARG A 112 -0.58 -20.99 31.56
N PHE A 113 -0.35 -22.30 31.50
CA PHE A 113 -0.96 -23.20 30.52
C PHE A 113 -2.16 -23.97 31.06
N GLU A 114 -2.73 -23.51 32.18
CA GLU A 114 -3.91 -24.10 32.84
C GLU A 114 -3.76 -25.56 33.25
N GLY A 115 -2.53 -26.01 33.51
CA GLY A 115 -2.25 -27.33 34.08
C GLY A 115 -2.57 -27.37 35.57
N HIS A 116 -3.20 -28.46 36.01
CA HIS A 116 -3.49 -28.73 37.41
C HIS A 116 -2.37 -29.55 38.05
N ILE A 117 -1.67 -29.00 39.05
CA ILE A 117 -0.66 -29.74 39.81
C ILE A 117 -1.38 -30.69 40.76
N ALA A 118 -1.39 -31.96 40.39
CA ALA A 118 -2.06 -33.01 41.16
C ALA A 118 -1.26 -33.40 42.40
N GLN A 119 0.07 -33.46 42.30
CA GLN A 119 0.92 -33.87 43.41
C GLN A 119 2.33 -33.27 43.32
N TYR A 120 2.86 -32.88 44.49
CA TYR A 120 4.27 -32.55 44.69
C TYR A 120 4.99 -33.79 45.24
N LEU A 121 5.86 -34.40 44.42
CA LEU A 121 6.60 -35.63 44.73
C LEU A 121 8.06 -35.29 45.04
N GLY A 122 8.29 -34.52 46.11
CA GLY A 122 9.62 -34.04 46.45
C GLY A 122 10.16 -33.07 45.40
N ASP A 123 11.10 -33.55 44.59
CA ASP A 123 11.72 -32.89 43.44
C ASP A 123 10.97 -33.09 42.12
N GLY A 124 9.97 -33.97 42.10
CA GLY A 124 9.06 -34.21 40.98
C GLY A 124 7.70 -33.51 41.11
N LEU A 125 7.07 -33.19 39.98
CA LEU A 125 5.74 -32.61 39.87
C LEU A 125 4.88 -33.46 38.94
N LEU A 126 3.71 -33.89 39.43
CA LEU A 126 2.69 -34.57 38.63
C LEU A 126 1.60 -33.56 38.24
N VAL A 127 1.37 -33.41 36.94
CA VAL A 127 0.50 -32.37 36.38
C VAL A 127 -0.53 -32.99 35.44
N TYR A 128 -1.78 -32.57 35.57
CA TYR A 128 -2.89 -32.99 34.71
C TYR A 128 -3.34 -31.82 33.83
N PHE A 129 -3.47 -32.07 32.53
CA PHE A 129 -4.14 -31.21 31.57
C PHE A 129 -5.44 -31.89 31.15
N GLY A 130 -6.53 -31.11 31.11
CA GLY A 130 -7.90 -31.59 30.95
C GLY A 130 -8.69 -31.81 32.24
N TYR A 131 -8.18 -31.32 33.37
CA TYR A 131 -8.82 -31.39 34.69
C TYR A 131 -8.58 -30.10 35.48
N PRO A 132 -9.60 -29.50 36.15
CA PRO A 132 -10.99 -29.94 36.25
C PRO A 132 -11.84 -29.67 34.98
N GLN A 133 -11.36 -28.85 34.05
CA GLN A 133 -12.00 -28.56 32.75
C GLN A 133 -11.16 -29.12 31.60
N ALA A 134 -11.83 -29.74 30.62
CA ALA A 134 -11.21 -30.32 29.44
C ALA A 134 -11.15 -29.32 28.27
N HIS A 135 -10.05 -29.32 27.53
CA HIS A 135 -9.84 -28.53 26.32
C HIS A 135 -9.41 -29.43 25.16
N GLU A 136 -9.74 -29.04 23.93
CA GLU A 136 -9.34 -29.83 22.74
C GLU A 136 -7.81 -29.86 22.54
N ASP A 137 -7.08 -28.88 23.08
CA ASP A 137 -5.64 -28.72 22.94
C ASP A 137 -4.82 -29.12 24.19
N ASP A 138 -5.39 -29.90 25.12
CA ASP A 138 -4.73 -30.29 26.38
C ASP A 138 -3.34 -30.95 26.17
N ALA A 139 -3.19 -31.75 25.09
CA ALA A 139 -1.91 -32.34 24.71
C ALA A 139 -0.87 -31.29 24.28
N GLN A 140 -1.30 -30.25 23.55
CA GLN A 140 -0.43 -29.16 23.11
C GLN A 140 -0.03 -28.26 24.30
N ARG A 141 -0.98 -27.96 25.19
CA ARG A 141 -0.75 -27.19 26.42
C ARG A 141 0.26 -27.88 27.32
N ALA A 142 0.16 -29.20 27.49
CA ALA A 142 1.13 -29.97 28.25
C ALA A 142 2.55 -29.87 27.67
N VAL A 143 2.69 -29.95 26.34
CA VAL A 143 4.00 -29.86 25.66
C VAL A 143 4.58 -28.45 25.73
N ARG A 144 3.76 -27.40 25.54
CA ARG A 144 4.18 -26.00 25.75
C ARG A 144 4.59 -25.75 27.19
N ALA A 145 3.87 -26.31 28.15
CA ALA A 145 4.24 -26.24 29.56
C ALA A 145 5.57 -26.94 29.82
N GLY A 146 5.79 -28.13 29.24
CA GLY A 146 7.06 -28.85 29.33
C GLY A 146 8.24 -28.05 28.78
N LEU A 147 8.12 -27.49 27.57
CA LEU A 147 9.16 -26.64 26.97
C LEU A 147 9.37 -25.35 27.77
N GLY A 148 8.29 -24.74 28.27
CA GLY A 148 8.34 -23.57 29.13
C GLY A 148 9.02 -23.85 30.48
N ILE A 149 8.87 -25.05 31.04
CA ILE A 149 9.54 -25.49 32.27
C ILE A 149 11.04 -25.60 32.02
N VAL A 150 11.46 -26.23 30.92
CA VAL A 150 12.87 -26.32 30.52
C VAL A 150 13.50 -24.92 30.43
N GLU A 151 12.82 -23.98 29.77
CA GLU A 151 13.32 -22.60 29.64
C GLU A 151 13.31 -21.84 30.97
N ALA A 152 12.27 -21.98 31.79
CA ALA A 152 12.19 -21.34 33.11
C ALA A 152 13.30 -21.84 34.05
N VAL A 153 13.62 -23.14 34.03
CA VAL A 153 14.71 -23.73 34.79
C VAL A 153 16.07 -23.28 34.24
N ARG A 154 16.23 -23.17 32.92
CA ARG A 154 17.44 -22.57 32.32
C ARG A 154 17.66 -21.13 32.81
N GLN A 155 16.60 -20.32 32.90
CA GLN A 155 16.70 -18.95 33.41
C GLN A 155 17.06 -18.86 34.89
N LEU A 156 16.70 -19.85 35.72
CA LEU A 156 17.16 -19.92 37.11
C LEU A 156 18.69 -20.00 37.21
N ASN A 157 19.36 -20.66 36.25
CA ASN A 157 20.83 -20.77 36.22
C ASN A 157 21.54 -19.46 35.80
N VAL A 158 20.82 -18.50 35.20
CA VAL A 158 21.38 -17.22 34.72
C VAL A 158 21.25 -16.11 35.78
N ARG A 159 20.39 -16.29 36.78
CA ARG A 159 20.12 -15.32 37.85
C ARG A 159 21.34 -15.11 38.77
N PRO A 160 21.85 -13.87 38.96
CA PRO A 160 23.06 -13.59 39.75
C PRO A 160 22.96 -14.04 41.22
N ASP A 161 21.76 -13.98 41.79
CA ASP A 161 21.41 -14.38 43.17
C ASP A 161 21.48 -15.89 43.41
N VAL A 162 21.21 -16.69 42.37
CA VAL A 162 21.25 -18.16 42.42
C VAL A 162 22.64 -18.68 42.02
N ARG A 163 23.23 -18.09 40.98
CA ARG A 163 24.56 -18.46 40.44
C ARG A 163 25.72 -18.12 41.39
N ALA A 164 25.58 -17.10 42.24
CA ALA A 164 26.57 -16.76 43.26
C ALA A 164 26.49 -17.62 44.53
N ARG A 165 25.39 -18.37 44.74
CA ARG A 165 25.14 -19.17 45.96
C ARG A 165 25.22 -20.68 45.73
N HIS A 166 25.03 -21.17 44.50
CA HIS A 166 25.02 -22.60 44.21
C HIS A 166 25.96 -22.92 43.04
N ALA A 167 26.95 -23.78 43.26
CA ALA A 167 27.98 -24.13 42.29
C ALA A 167 27.56 -25.15 41.22
N VAL A 168 26.29 -25.59 41.23
CA VAL A 168 25.78 -26.68 40.38
C VAL A 168 24.58 -26.20 39.56
N PRO A 169 24.55 -26.42 38.23
CA PRO A 169 23.41 -26.06 37.39
C PRO A 169 22.20 -26.96 37.68
N VAL A 170 21.03 -26.34 37.82
CA VAL A 170 19.73 -27.01 38.01
C VAL A 170 19.20 -27.41 36.64
N GLN A 171 18.85 -28.69 36.44
CA GLN A 171 18.34 -29.20 35.16
C GLN A 171 17.06 -30.02 35.37
N VAL A 172 16.20 -30.08 34.35
CA VAL A 172 14.88 -30.74 34.47
C VAL A 172 14.66 -31.76 33.36
N ARG A 173 13.91 -32.82 33.64
CA ARG A 173 13.42 -33.77 32.65
C ARG A 173 11.91 -33.75 32.63
N VAL A 174 11.31 -33.80 31.43
CA VAL A 174 9.85 -33.77 31.29
C VAL A 174 9.38 -34.95 30.43
N GLY A 175 8.38 -35.68 30.93
CA GLY A 175 7.72 -36.78 30.24
C GLY A 175 6.22 -36.56 30.15
N ILE A 176 5.63 -36.73 28.96
CA ILE A 176 4.21 -36.44 28.73
C ILE A 176 3.53 -37.58 27.99
N HIS A 177 2.43 -38.06 28.55
CA HIS A 177 1.60 -39.09 27.93
C HIS A 177 0.11 -38.77 28.05
N THR A 178 -0.63 -39.05 26.97
CA THR A 178 -2.08 -38.86 26.90
C THR A 178 -2.78 -40.22 26.83
N GLY A 179 -3.73 -40.46 27.73
CA GLY A 179 -4.46 -41.73 27.80
C GLY A 179 -5.68 -41.69 28.73
N LEU A 180 -6.40 -42.81 28.80
CA LEU A 180 -7.60 -42.94 29.62
C LEU A 180 -7.24 -43.21 31.08
N VAL A 181 -7.84 -42.44 31.98
CA VAL A 181 -7.68 -42.57 33.44
C VAL A 181 -9.04 -42.44 34.14
N VAL A 182 -9.10 -42.91 35.38
CA VAL A 182 -10.22 -42.66 36.29
C VAL A 182 -9.73 -41.71 37.37
N VAL A 183 -10.31 -40.50 37.44
CA VAL A 183 -9.96 -39.50 38.46
C VAL A 183 -10.91 -39.62 39.64
N GLY A 184 -10.38 -39.78 40.85
CA GLY A 184 -11.17 -39.82 42.07
C GLY A 184 -10.45 -39.20 43.26
N GLU A 185 -11.21 -38.76 44.27
CA GLU A 185 -10.63 -38.35 45.56
C GLU A 185 -10.16 -39.59 46.33
N MET A 186 -8.87 -39.67 46.64
CA MET A 186 -8.34 -40.70 47.54
C MET A 186 -7.43 -40.07 48.60
N GLY A 187 -7.83 -40.20 49.86
CA GLY A 187 -7.07 -39.73 51.02
C GLY A 187 -7.95 -39.73 52.27
N GLY A 188 -7.41 -40.16 53.42
CA GLY A 188 -8.05 -40.02 54.72
C GLY A 188 -7.45 -38.86 55.50
N GLY A 189 -8.22 -37.80 55.79
CA GLY A 189 -7.81 -36.63 56.59
C GLY A 189 -7.90 -35.29 55.85
N ASP A 190 -7.33 -34.22 56.45
CA ASP A 190 -7.35 -32.80 56.00
C ASP A 190 -6.65 -32.50 54.65
N ARG A 191 -6.22 -33.53 53.90
CA ARG A 191 -5.66 -33.40 52.54
C ARG A 191 -6.48 -34.25 51.57
N ARG A 192 -7.33 -33.59 50.78
CA ARG A 192 -8.03 -34.18 49.63
C ARG A 192 -7.13 -34.05 48.39
N GLU A 193 -6.58 -35.16 47.90
CA GLU A 193 -5.81 -35.21 46.65
C GLU A 193 -6.65 -35.94 45.58
N SER A 194 -6.82 -35.32 44.41
CA SER A 194 -7.49 -35.93 43.25
C SER A 194 -6.46 -36.73 42.47
N LEU A 195 -6.53 -38.07 42.53
CA LEU A 195 -5.56 -38.95 41.89
C LEU A 195 -6.16 -39.58 40.63
N ALA A 196 -5.41 -39.52 39.53
CA ALA A 196 -5.73 -40.24 38.30
C ALA A 196 -5.20 -41.69 38.39
N LEU A 197 -6.10 -42.68 38.33
CA LEU A 197 -5.78 -44.10 38.30
C LEU A 197 -5.83 -44.64 36.86
N GLY A 198 -4.73 -45.26 36.42
CA GLY A 198 -4.59 -45.83 35.08
C GLY A 198 -3.12 -46.06 34.72
N GLU A 199 -2.86 -46.59 33.53
CA GLU A 199 -1.48 -46.74 33.02
C GLU A 199 -0.85 -45.38 32.65
N THR A 200 -1.66 -44.34 32.46
CA THR A 200 -1.21 -43.05 31.91
C THR A 200 -0.20 -42.30 32.79
N PRO A 201 -0.40 -42.12 34.11
CA PRO A 201 0.60 -41.47 34.96
C PRO A 201 1.91 -42.27 35.05
N ASN A 202 1.81 -43.61 35.05
CA ASN A 202 2.97 -44.48 35.07
C ASN A 202 3.80 -44.35 33.80
N LEU A 203 3.14 -44.25 32.63
CA LEU A 203 3.84 -44.08 31.36
C LEU A 203 4.47 -42.69 31.22
N ALA A 204 3.80 -41.62 31.69
CA ALA A 204 4.35 -40.26 31.72
C ALA A 204 5.63 -40.18 32.57
N ALA A 205 5.65 -40.81 33.75
CA ALA A 205 6.84 -40.89 34.61
C ALA A 205 8.00 -41.63 33.92
N ARG A 206 7.71 -42.71 33.17
CA ARG A 206 8.75 -43.47 32.45
C ARG A 206 9.34 -42.69 31.27
N LEU A 207 8.52 -41.93 30.55
CA LEU A 207 9.00 -41.03 29.49
C LEU A 207 9.90 -39.93 30.06
N GLN A 208 9.62 -39.46 31.27
CA GLN A 208 10.47 -38.49 31.96
C GLN A 208 11.83 -39.11 32.32
N GLU A 209 11.87 -40.36 32.81
CA GLU A 209 13.12 -41.09 33.06
C GLU A 209 13.96 -41.27 31.78
N MET A 210 13.29 -41.42 30.63
CA MET A 210 13.92 -41.53 29.30
C MET A 210 14.45 -40.21 28.73
N ALA A 211 13.96 -39.07 29.22
CA ALA A 211 14.37 -37.76 28.75
C ALA A 211 15.83 -37.46 29.14
N GLU A 212 16.59 -36.91 28.19
CA GLU A 212 17.87 -36.28 28.50
C GLU A 212 17.66 -35.01 29.35
N PRO A 213 18.63 -34.56 30.16
CA PRO A 213 18.52 -33.30 30.89
C PRO A 213 18.14 -32.13 29.97
N ASP A 214 17.20 -31.31 30.42
CA ASP A 214 16.64 -30.15 29.72
C ASP A 214 15.89 -30.49 28.41
N THR A 215 15.25 -31.65 28.37
CA THR A 215 14.42 -32.09 27.23
C THR A 215 13.03 -32.54 27.63
N VAL A 216 12.11 -32.50 26.66
CA VAL A 216 10.73 -32.98 26.78
C VAL A 216 10.56 -34.21 25.91
N VAL A 217 10.10 -35.32 26.49
CA VAL A 217 9.82 -36.57 25.78
C VAL A 217 8.34 -36.90 25.86
N VAL A 218 7.77 -37.31 24.72
CA VAL A 218 6.35 -37.66 24.58
C VAL A 218 6.20 -39.07 24.03
N SER A 219 5.12 -39.77 24.41
CA SER A 219 4.73 -41.03 23.77
C SER A 219 4.21 -40.83 22.35
N ASP A 220 4.19 -41.87 21.53
CA ASP A 220 3.46 -41.91 20.25
C ASP A 220 2.00 -41.40 20.34
N ALA A 221 1.25 -41.82 21.37
CA ALA A 221 -0.13 -41.37 21.57
C ALA A 221 -0.26 -39.84 21.72
N THR A 222 0.67 -39.20 22.43
CA THR A 222 0.74 -37.74 22.54
C THR A 222 1.29 -37.12 21.26
N HIS A 223 2.29 -37.74 20.63
CA HIS A 223 2.90 -37.27 19.38
C HIS A 223 1.87 -37.09 18.27
N ARG A 224 0.96 -38.06 18.08
CA ARG A 224 -0.14 -37.97 17.09
C ARG A 224 -1.10 -36.81 17.35
N LEU A 225 -1.29 -36.41 18.61
CA LEU A 225 -2.18 -35.31 18.99
C LEU A 225 -1.54 -33.92 18.82
N ILE A 226 -0.20 -33.87 18.73
CA ILE A 226 0.57 -32.63 18.59
C ILE A 226 1.30 -32.53 17.24
N GLU A 227 1.09 -33.50 16.35
CA GLU A 227 1.75 -33.59 15.06
C GLU A 227 1.44 -32.36 14.19
N GLY A 228 2.49 -31.71 13.68
CA GLY A 228 2.39 -30.46 12.91
C GLY A 228 2.51 -29.18 13.76
N PHE A 229 2.26 -29.26 15.07
CA PHE A 229 2.41 -28.13 16.01
C PHE A 229 3.79 -28.05 16.66
N PHE A 230 4.55 -29.15 16.68
CA PHE A 230 5.91 -29.19 17.25
C PHE A 230 6.86 -30.02 16.38
N GLY A 231 8.12 -29.59 16.28
CA GLY A 231 9.19 -30.39 15.71
C GLY A 231 9.59 -31.50 16.67
N CYS A 232 9.45 -32.76 16.26
CA CYS A 232 9.73 -33.93 17.09
C CYS A 232 10.78 -34.83 16.43
N GLU A 233 11.64 -35.44 17.23
CA GLU A 233 12.66 -36.40 16.80
C GLU A 233 12.37 -37.76 17.43
N GLY A 234 12.32 -38.82 16.62
CA GLY A 234 12.08 -40.18 17.12
C GLY A 234 13.26 -40.69 17.95
N LEU A 235 12.97 -41.29 19.09
CA LEU A 235 13.94 -41.99 19.93
C LEU A 235 13.84 -43.51 19.68
N ASP A 236 14.97 -44.23 19.78
CA ASP A 236 14.98 -45.68 19.62
C ASP A 236 14.02 -46.36 20.61
N ALA A 237 13.19 -47.29 20.11
CA ALA A 237 12.23 -48.02 20.93
C ALA A 237 12.96 -48.84 22.01
N ARG A 238 12.72 -48.52 23.29
CA ARG A 238 13.30 -49.23 24.44
C ARG A 238 12.23 -50.04 25.17
N SER A 239 12.60 -51.24 25.62
CA SER A 239 11.74 -52.04 26.50
C SER A 239 11.69 -51.42 27.90
N VAL A 240 10.49 -51.06 28.34
CA VAL A 240 10.24 -50.49 29.67
C VAL A 240 9.79 -51.60 30.60
N LYS A 241 10.36 -51.67 31.81
CA LYS A 241 10.06 -52.71 32.79
C LYS A 241 8.58 -52.65 33.21
N GLY A 242 7.81 -53.70 32.88
CA GLY A 242 6.39 -53.82 33.26
C GLY A 242 5.37 -53.50 32.16
N VAL A 243 5.80 -53.17 30.94
CA VAL A 243 4.93 -53.01 29.75
C VAL A 243 5.27 -54.11 28.75
N SER A 244 4.26 -54.75 28.16
CA SER A 244 4.43 -55.91 27.26
C SER A 244 4.89 -55.55 25.84
N GLN A 245 4.86 -54.27 25.45
CA GLN A 245 5.33 -53.75 24.15
C GLN A 245 6.38 -52.64 24.36
N ALA A 246 7.34 -52.53 23.43
CA ALA A 246 8.31 -51.44 23.40
C ALA A 246 7.57 -50.10 23.17
N VAL A 247 7.92 -49.07 23.92
CA VAL A 247 7.26 -47.76 23.85
C VAL A 247 8.03 -46.89 22.87
N GLU A 248 7.39 -46.50 21.77
CA GLU A 248 7.92 -45.48 20.86
C GLU A 248 7.78 -44.10 21.52
N ALA A 249 8.90 -43.38 21.60
CA ALA A 249 9.01 -42.10 22.27
C ALA A 249 9.64 -41.07 21.33
N TYR A 250 9.26 -39.80 21.52
CA TYR A 250 9.69 -38.70 20.67
C TYR A 250 10.21 -37.56 21.54
N ARG A 251 11.38 -37.02 21.20
CA ARG A 251 11.90 -35.80 21.80
C ARG A 251 11.29 -34.58 21.11
N VAL A 252 10.69 -33.68 21.87
CA VAL A 252 10.17 -32.42 21.34
C VAL A 252 11.29 -31.39 21.29
N LEU A 253 11.54 -30.81 20.10
CA LEU A 253 12.63 -29.88 19.84
C LEU A 253 12.20 -28.42 20.01
N HIS A 254 11.11 -28.03 19.34
CA HIS A 254 10.60 -26.66 19.33
C HIS A 254 9.14 -26.62 18.86
N GLU A 255 8.46 -25.51 19.09
CA GLU A 255 7.15 -25.23 18.49
C GLU A 255 7.29 -24.97 16.98
N SER A 256 6.33 -25.44 16.18
CA SER A 256 6.31 -25.33 14.72
C SER A 256 5.82 -23.95 14.27
N ALA A 257 6.42 -23.39 13.22
CA ALA A 257 6.19 -22.02 12.76
C ALA A 257 5.28 -21.93 11.51
N ALA A 258 4.19 -22.70 11.44
CA ALA A 258 3.28 -22.75 10.30
C ALA A 258 2.43 -21.47 10.14
N ARG A 259 2.36 -20.90 8.92
CA ARG A 259 1.94 -19.50 8.64
C ARG A 259 0.88 -19.31 7.55
N SER A 260 0.49 -20.32 6.77
CA SER A 260 -0.69 -20.29 5.87
C SER A 260 -1.88 -21.10 6.42
N ARG A 261 -3.10 -20.81 5.93
CA ARG A 261 -4.36 -21.55 6.19
C ARG A 261 -4.16 -23.07 6.15
N LEU A 262 -3.26 -23.53 5.30
CA LEU A 262 -3.01 -24.93 5.01
C LEU A 262 -1.71 -25.44 5.64
N GLU A 263 -0.77 -24.56 5.99
CA GLU A 263 0.42 -24.92 6.78
C GLU A 263 0.05 -25.24 8.24
N ALA A 264 -1.00 -24.59 8.77
CA ALA A 264 -1.50 -24.82 10.13
C ALA A 264 -2.40 -26.06 10.27
N MET A 265 -2.72 -26.76 9.17
CA MET A 265 -3.57 -27.95 9.20
C MET A 265 -2.72 -29.20 9.46
N PRO A 266 -3.11 -30.09 10.39
CA PRO A 266 -2.56 -31.44 10.43
C PRO A 266 -2.73 -32.09 9.06
N ARG A 267 -1.71 -32.82 8.57
CA ARG A 267 -1.72 -33.52 7.28
C ARG A 267 -2.97 -34.40 7.06
N ALA A 268 -3.60 -34.85 8.15
CA ALA A 268 -4.79 -35.68 8.15
C ALA A 268 -6.14 -34.94 7.90
N GLY A 269 -6.20 -33.61 8.03
CA GLY A 269 -7.45 -32.84 7.97
C GLY A 269 -7.80 -32.24 6.60
N LEU A 270 -6.91 -32.34 5.61
CA LEU A 270 -7.09 -31.74 4.29
C LEU A 270 -7.61 -32.72 3.25
N THR A 271 -8.64 -32.32 2.50
CA THR A 271 -9.05 -33.07 1.32
C THR A 271 -7.88 -33.12 0.31
N PRO A 272 -7.50 -34.33 -0.18
CA PRO A 272 -6.47 -34.48 -1.21
C PRO A 272 -6.78 -33.64 -2.46
N LEU A 273 -5.73 -33.23 -3.17
CA LEU A 273 -5.88 -32.53 -4.44
C LEU A 273 -6.43 -33.51 -5.49
N VAL A 274 -7.61 -33.23 -6.05
CA VAL A 274 -8.26 -34.10 -7.04
C VAL A 274 -8.33 -33.39 -8.38
N GLY A 275 -7.88 -34.05 -9.46
CA GLY A 275 -8.12 -33.59 -10.82
C GLY A 275 -7.29 -32.37 -11.25
N ARG A 276 -6.15 -32.15 -10.60
CA ARG A 276 -5.21 -31.04 -10.84
C ARG A 276 -3.78 -31.50 -11.12
N GLU A 277 -3.63 -32.75 -11.56
CA GLU A 277 -2.32 -33.39 -11.75
C GLU A 277 -1.53 -32.70 -12.87
N GLN A 278 -2.22 -32.24 -13.93
CA GLN A 278 -1.58 -31.52 -15.04
C GLN A 278 -1.11 -30.13 -14.61
N GLU A 279 -1.97 -29.39 -13.90
CA GLU A 279 -1.64 -28.06 -13.40
C GLU A 279 -0.48 -28.12 -12.40
N LEU A 280 -0.49 -29.07 -11.46
CA LEU A 280 0.60 -29.26 -10.52
C LEU A 280 1.91 -29.63 -11.23
N SER A 281 1.86 -30.53 -12.22
CA SER A 281 3.04 -30.92 -13.00
C SER A 281 3.67 -29.72 -13.73
N LEU A 282 2.85 -28.82 -14.26
CA LEU A 282 3.32 -27.59 -14.91
C LEU A 282 3.97 -26.63 -13.90
N LEU A 283 3.40 -26.48 -12.70
CA LEU A 283 3.99 -25.64 -11.65
C LEU A 283 5.35 -26.19 -11.19
N LEU A 284 5.47 -27.51 -11.03
CA LEU A 284 6.72 -28.16 -10.68
C LEU A 284 7.77 -28.00 -11.79
N ASP A 285 7.40 -28.14 -13.08
CA ASP A 285 8.31 -27.85 -14.21
C ASP A 285 8.82 -26.40 -14.18
N ARG A 286 7.96 -25.42 -13.83
CA ARG A 286 8.38 -24.01 -13.67
C ARG A 286 9.32 -23.83 -12.47
N TRP A 287 9.09 -24.54 -11.37
CA TRP A 287 9.99 -24.54 -10.23
C TRP A 287 11.38 -25.12 -10.57
N GLU A 288 11.44 -26.23 -11.30
CA GLU A 288 12.71 -26.81 -11.75
C GLU A 288 13.53 -25.83 -12.60
N ARG A 289 12.92 -25.18 -13.59
CA ARG A 289 13.60 -24.14 -14.40
C ARG A 289 14.11 -22.97 -13.57
N THR A 290 13.36 -22.59 -12.54
CA THR A 290 13.76 -21.54 -11.62
C THR A 290 15.04 -21.91 -10.88
N LYS A 291 15.17 -23.17 -10.45
CA LYS A 291 16.39 -23.65 -9.80
C LYS A 291 17.61 -23.59 -10.71
N GLU A 292 17.41 -23.81 -12.01
CA GLU A 292 18.43 -23.71 -13.07
C GLU A 292 18.82 -22.25 -13.41
N GLY A 293 18.19 -21.24 -12.80
CA GLY A 293 18.49 -19.82 -13.03
C GLY A 293 17.56 -19.13 -14.04
N ALA A 294 16.56 -19.82 -14.57
CA ALA A 294 15.57 -19.25 -15.47
C ALA A 294 14.31 -18.87 -14.69
N GLY A 295 14.22 -17.61 -14.25
CA GLY A 295 13.08 -17.14 -13.45
C GLY A 295 11.75 -17.23 -14.19
N GLN A 296 10.69 -17.53 -13.43
CA GLN A 296 9.37 -17.83 -13.96
C GLN A 296 8.30 -16.99 -13.29
N VAL A 297 7.27 -16.61 -14.05
CA VAL A 297 6.06 -15.97 -13.55
C VAL A 297 4.86 -16.83 -13.90
N VAL A 298 3.99 -17.11 -12.93
CA VAL A 298 2.75 -17.87 -13.12
C VAL A 298 1.55 -17.03 -12.71
N LEU A 299 0.60 -16.88 -13.64
CA LEU A 299 -0.70 -16.24 -13.41
C LEU A 299 -1.78 -17.31 -13.24
N LEU A 300 -2.23 -17.55 -12.02
CA LEU A 300 -3.26 -18.54 -11.69
C LEU A 300 -4.64 -17.88 -11.56
N VAL A 301 -5.49 -18.11 -12.57
CA VAL A 301 -6.81 -17.49 -12.70
C VAL A 301 -7.90 -18.50 -12.38
N GLY A 302 -8.95 -18.05 -11.68
CA GLY A 302 -10.16 -18.84 -11.54
C GLY A 302 -11.15 -18.29 -10.51
N GLU A 303 -12.37 -18.83 -10.50
CA GLU A 303 -13.46 -18.41 -9.61
C GLU A 303 -13.12 -18.67 -8.13
N ALA A 304 -13.89 -18.06 -7.21
CA ALA A 304 -13.77 -18.33 -5.78
C ALA A 304 -14.07 -19.83 -5.50
N GLY A 305 -13.28 -20.47 -4.63
CA GLY A 305 -13.48 -21.88 -4.28
C GLY A 305 -13.01 -22.93 -5.31
N ILE A 306 -12.48 -22.51 -6.47
CA ILE A 306 -12.06 -23.42 -7.56
C ILE A 306 -10.80 -24.26 -7.25
N GLY A 307 -10.11 -23.96 -6.15
CA GLY A 307 -8.90 -24.68 -5.70
C GLY A 307 -7.57 -23.94 -5.87
N LYS A 308 -7.56 -22.64 -6.25
CA LYS A 308 -6.32 -21.84 -6.41
C LYS A 308 -5.35 -21.96 -5.23
N SER A 309 -5.78 -21.55 -4.04
CA SER A 309 -4.93 -21.60 -2.83
C SER A 309 -4.53 -23.03 -2.44
N ARG A 310 -5.33 -24.05 -2.78
CA ARG A 310 -4.97 -25.45 -2.52
C ARG A 310 -3.83 -25.91 -3.44
N LEU A 311 -3.89 -25.55 -4.71
CA LEU A 311 -2.82 -25.85 -5.67
C LEU A 311 -1.51 -25.14 -5.28
N VAL A 312 -1.61 -23.85 -4.93
CA VAL A 312 -0.49 -23.05 -4.41
C VAL A 312 0.15 -23.73 -3.19
N GLN A 313 -0.67 -24.23 -2.28
CA GLN A 313 -0.17 -24.91 -1.09
C GLN A 313 0.55 -26.21 -1.43
N VAL A 314 -0.02 -27.06 -2.28
CA VAL A 314 0.65 -28.33 -2.66
C VAL A 314 2.01 -28.02 -3.29
N LEU A 315 2.12 -26.97 -4.10
CA LEU A 315 3.41 -26.49 -4.58
C LEU A 315 4.33 -26.05 -3.42
N LYS A 316 3.85 -25.23 -2.48
CA LYS A 316 4.64 -24.82 -1.30
C LYS A 316 5.13 -26.03 -0.50
N GLU A 317 4.30 -27.07 -0.34
CA GLU A 317 4.65 -28.31 0.35
C GLU A 317 5.75 -29.09 -0.38
N GLU A 318 5.69 -29.17 -1.71
CA GLU A 318 6.75 -29.78 -2.52
C GLU A 318 8.06 -28.98 -2.43
N VAL A 319 7.98 -27.66 -2.55
CA VAL A 319 9.13 -26.75 -2.45
C VAL A 319 9.74 -26.77 -1.04
N ALA A 320 8.93 -26.88 0.01
CA ALA A 320 9.39 -26.96 1.40
C ALA A 320 10.22 -28.22 1.70
N LYS A 321 10.17 -29.25 0.85
CA LYS A 321 11.06 -30.42 0.96
C LYS A 321 12.51 -30.08 0.60
N GLU A 322 12.74 -28.94 -0.05
CA GLU A 322 14.06 -28.46 -0.43
C GLU A 322 14.61 -27.51 0.65
N PRO A 323 15.72 -27.85 1.34
CA PRO A 323 16.24 -27.05 2.44
C PRO A 323 16.70 -25.64 2.05
N GLU A 324 17.07 -25.45 0.79
CA GLU A 324 17.58 -24.18 0.25
C GLU A 324 16.45 -23.26 -0.23
N ALA A 325 15.22 -23.74 -0.37
CA ALA A 325 14.14 -22.93 -0.92
C ALA A 325 13.64 -21.86 0.07
N TRP A 326 13.45 -20.63 -0.42
CA TRP A 326 12.87 -19.54 0.35
C TRP A 326 11.42 -19.31 -0.04
N LEU A 327 10.50 -19.49 0.92
CA LEU A 327 9.07 -19.30 0.72
C LEU A 327 8.61 -17.95 1.25
N THR A 328 7.97 -17.15 0.40
CA THR A 328 7.50 -15.80 0.75
C THR A 328 6.02 -15.63 0.37
N PRO A 329 5.07 -15.81 1.31
CA PRO A 329 3.66 -15.55 1.05
C PRO A 329 3.32 -14.07 1.29
N CYS A 330 2.59 -13.49 0.35
CA CYS A 330 1.96 -12.19 0.41
C CYS A 330 0.47 -12.35 0.14
N GLN A 331 -0.37 -11.69 0.93
CA GLN A 331 -1.82 -11.80 0.82
C GLN A 331 -2.43 -10.41 0.64
N CYS A 332 -3.09 -10.19 -0.49
CA CYS A 332 -3.86 -8.97 -0.70
C CYS A 332 -5.18 -9.05 0.08
N SER A 333 -5.71 -7.89 0.48
CA SER A 333 -6.89 -7.76 1.34
C SER A 333 -7.90 -6.80 0.73
N PRO A 334 -9.21 -7.12 0.75
CA PRO A 334 -10.23 -6.24 0.20
C PRO A 334 -10.32 -4.90 0.95
N TYR A 335 -9.90 -4.86 2.22
CA TYR A 335 -9.91 -3.67 3.06
C TYR A 335 -8.71 -2.74 2.84
N HIS A 336 -7.64 -3.25 2.22
CA HIS A 336 -6.36 -2.56 2.06
C HIS A 336 -6.01 -2.29 0.60
N GLN A 337 -7.00 -2.35 -0.31
CA GLN A 337 -6.83 -2.06 -1.74
C GLN A 337 -6.30 -0.65 -2.05
N ASN A 338 -6.39 0.27 -1.09
CA ASN A 338 -5.85 1.62 -1.21
C ASN A 338 -4.88 1.95 -0.06
N SER A 339 -4.37 0.93 0.64
CA SER A 339 -3.33 1.10 1.66
C SER A 339 -1.98 0.81 1.02
N ALA A 340 -1.21 1.88 0.76
CA ALA A 340 0.06 1.77 0.05
C ALA A 340 0.98 0.72 0.67
N PHE A 341 1.44 -0.22 -0.16
CA PHE A 341 2.37 -1.29 0.18
C PHE A 341 1.87 -2.29 1.24
N TYR A 342 0.57 -2.40 1.50
CA TYR A 342 0.03 -3.27 2.56
C TYR A 342 0.61 -4.70 2.58
N PRO A 343 0.54 -5.51 1.51
CA PRO A 343 1.05 -6.89 1.55
C PRO A 343 2.57 -6.96 1.71
N VAL A 344 3.30 -5.91 1.34
CA VAL A 344 4.75 -5.80 1.50
C VAL A 344 5.10 -5.45 2.95
N ILE A 345 4.38 -4.50 3.55
CA ILE A 345 4.53 -4.15 4.97
C ILE A 345 4.25 -5.38 5.83
N ASP A 346 3.15 -6.10 5.60
CA ASP A 346 2.80 -7.31 6.33
C ASP A 346 3.90 -8.39 6.20
N LEU A 347 4.46 -8.54 4.99
CA LEU A 347 5.58 -9.44 4.75
C LEU A 347 6.82 -9.05 5.58
N PHE A 348 7.19 -7.77 5.60
CA PHE A 348 8.34 -7.30 6.37
C PHE A 348 8.13 -7.49 7.87
N GLU A 349 7.00 -7.03 8.40
CA GLU A 349 6.70 -7.11 9.82
C GLU A 349 6.68 -8.55 10.32
N ARG A 350 6.03 -9.47 9.58
CA ARG A 350 5.78 -10.84 10.07
C ARG A 350 6.82 -11.86 9.65
N VAL A 351 7.42 -11.71 8.48
CA VAL A 351 8.32 -12.72 7.89
C VAL A 351 9.77 -12.29 7.99
N ALA A 352 10.10 -11.12 7.44
CA ALA A 352 11.49 -10.68 7.33
C ALA A 352 12.06 -10.20 8.68
N LEU A 353 11.34 -9.35 9.39
CA LEU A 353 11.77 -8.72 10.64
C LEU A 353 11.18 -9.39 11.89
N ARG A 354 10.04 -10.06 11.75
CA ARG A 354 9.34 -10.81 12.81
C ARG A 354 9.02 -9.96 14.04
N PHE A 355 8.53 -8.73 13.82
CA PHE A 355 8.12 -7.83 14.89
C PHE A 355 7.11 -8.49 15.82
N GLU A 356 7.34 -8.32 17.11
CA GLU A 356 6.43 -8.73 18.16
C GLU A 356 5.66 -7.50 18.66
N ARG A 357 4.41 -7.70 19.13
CA ARG A 357 3.60 -6.57 19.65
C ARG A 357 4.24 -5.87 20.86
N VAL A 358 5.08 -6.58 21.61
CA VAL A 358 5.79 -6.04 22.78
C VAL A 358 7.10 -5.33 22.41
N ASP A 359 7.51 -5.35 21.13
CA ASP A 359 8.73 -4.69 20.70
C ASP A 359 8.58 -3.17 20.82
N THR A 360 9.52 -2.57 21.56
CA THR A 360 9.71 -1.13 21.59
C THR A 360 10.14 -0.61 20.22
N PRO A 361 9.90 0.68 19.88
CA PRO A 361 10.39 1.28 18.65
C PRO A 361 11.89 1.04 18.40
N GLN A 362 12.70 1.08 19.47
CA GLN A 362 14.14 0.83 19.39
C GLN A 362 14.47 -0.61 18.96
N GLN A 363 13.77 -1.61 19.51
CA GLN A 363 13.96 -3.02 19.14
C GLN A 363 13.54 -3.28 17.69
N LYS A 364 12.45 -2.65 17.23
CA LYS A 364 12.03 -2.71 15.82
C LYS A 364 13.10 -2.12 14.90
N LEU A 365 13.69 -0.99 15.31
CA LEU A 365 14.76 -0.33 14.56
C LEU A 365 16.04 -1.18 14.51
N ASP A 366 16.45 -1.80 15.63
CA ASP A 366 17.62 -2.68 15.68
C ASP A 366 17.45 -3.92 14.79
N ARG A 367 16.25 -4.52 14.76
CA ARG A 367 15.92 -5.63 13.85
C ARG A 367 15.97 -5.18 12.38
N LEU A 368 15.49 -3.98 12.07
CA LEU A 368 15.57 -3.40 10.74
C LEU A 368 17.02 -3.14 10.30
N GLU A 369 17.86 -2.57 11.18
CA GLU A 369 19.28 -2.35 10.92
C GLU A 369 20.00 -3.67 10.63
N GLY A 370 19.76 -4.71 11.44
CA GLY A 370 20.32 -6.04 11.22
C GLY A 370 19.90 -6.63 9.87
N PHE A 371 18.62 -6.48 9.51
CA PHE A 371 18.11 -6.95 8.22
C PHE A 371 18.74 -6.21 7.03
N LEU A 372 18.93 -4.90 7.11
CA LEU A 372 19.51 -4.12 6.00
C LEU A 372 21.03 -4.35 5.89
N ALA A 373 21.72 -4.49 7.02
CA ALA A 373 23.16 -4.74 7.05
C ALA A 373 23.54 -6.05 6.35
N GLN A 374 22.72 -7.10 6.49
CA GLN A 374 23.00 -8.42 5.88
C GLN A 374 23.06 -8.39 4.34
N TYR A 375 22.40 -7.40 3.71
CA TYR A 375 22.38 -7.21 2.25
C TYR A 375 23.32 -6.09 1.79
N GLY A 376 24.21 -5.62 2.67
CA GLY A 376 25.22 -4.60 2.35
C GLY A 376 24.63 -3.23 2.01
N PHE A 377 23.50 -2.86 2.61
CA PHE A 377 22.94 -1.51 2.44
C PHE A 377 23.61 -0.48 3.35
N SER A 378 23.69 0.76 2.87
CA SER A 378 24.08 1.91 3.68
C SER A 378 22.96 2.25 4.66
N LEU A 379 23.16 1.95 5.96
CA LEU A 379 22.13 2.16 6.98
C LEU A 379 21.62 3.61 7.06
N PRO A 380 22.48 4.65 7.02
CA PRO A 380 22.01 6.05 7.04
C PRO A 380 21.07 6.41 5.89
N GLU A 381 21.18 5.74 4.73
CA GLU A 381 20.39 6.04 3.54
C GLU A 381 19.13 5.18 3.43
N THR A 382 19.13 3.96 4.00
CA THR A 382 18.04 2.98 3.82
C THR A 382 17.16 2.81 5.05
N VAL A 383 17.70 2.93 6.27
CA VAL A 383 16.90 2.79 7.49
C VAL A 383 15.74 3.79 7.52
N PRO A 384 15.93 5.09 7.22
CA PRO A 384 14.81 6.05 7.22
C PRO A 384 13.68 5.69 6.23
N LEU A 385 14.03 5.09 5.08
CA LEU A 385 13.07 4.68 4.05
C LEU A 385 12.16 3.55 4.55
N PHE A 386 12.76 2.48 5.07
CA PHE A 386 12.00 1.33 5.58
C PHE A 386 11.29 1.66 6.90
N ALA A 387 11.89 2.48 7.76
CA ALA A 387 11.26 2.92 8.99
C ALA A 387 10.00 3.77 8.70
N SER A 388 10.04 4.65 7.70
CA SER A 388 8.87 5.41 7.23
C SER A 388 7.78 4.50 6.65
N LEU A 389 8.16 3.49 5.84
CA LEU A 389 7.26 2.48 5.29
C LEU A 389 6.53 1.69 6.40
N LEU A 390 7.30 1.17 7.35
CA LEU A 390 6.83 0.34 8.47
C LEU A 390 6.25 1.16 9.63
N SER A 391 6.20 2.49 9.51
CA SER A 391 5.75 3.39 10.58
C SER A 391 6.52 3.21 11.90
N VAL A 392 7.82 2.93 11.83
CA VAL A 392 8.73 2.80 12.98
C VAL A 392 9.41 4.14 13.24
N PRO A 393 9.23 4.76 14.42
CA PRO A 393 9.95 5.97 14.78
C PRO A 393 11.47 5.72 14.86
N PHE A 394 12.27 6.56 14.20
CA PHE A 394 13.74 6.47 14.25
C PHE A 394 14.42 7.63 15.00
N GLY A 395 13.65 8.63 15.45
CA GLY A 395 14.09 9.68 16.39
C GLY A 395 15.35 10.43 15.95
N GLU A 396 16.24 10.74 16.91
CA GLU A 396 17.53 11.39 16.66
C GLU A 396 18.61 10.46 16.10
N ARG A 397 18.34 9.14 16.00
CA ARG A 397 19.35 8.15 15.55
C ARG A 397 19.70 8.31 14.08
N TYR A 398 18.73 8.78 13.28
CA TYR A 398 18.92 9.08 11.86
C TYR A 398 18.30 10.44 11.53
N SER A 399 19.02 11.24 10.74
CA SER A 399 18.46 12.46 10.18
C SER A 399 17.46 12.13 9.07
N PRO A 400 16.39 12.91 8.90
CA PRO A 400 15.54 12.83 7.71
C PRO A 400 16.39 12.93 6.43
N LEU A 401 16.03 12.14 5.43
CA LEU A 401 16.74 12.15 4.15
C LEU A 401 16.42 13.46 3.41
N ASN A 402 17.46 14.10 2.86
CA ASN A 402 17.28 15.25 1.97
C ASN A 402 16.96 14.77 0.55
N LEU A 403 15.86 14.03 0.43
CA LEU A 403 15.33 13.46 -0.80
C LEU A 403 13.84 13.79 -0.90
N SER A 404 13.35 14.04 -2.12
CA SER A 404 11.91 14.17 -2.36
C SER A 404 11.19 12.86 -2.00
N PRO A 405 9.90 12.93 -1.62
CA PRO A 405 9.09 11.72 -1.36
C PRO A 405 9.15 10.69 -2.51
N ASP A 406 9.17 11.15 -3.77
CA ASP A 406 9.24 10.28 -4.95
C ASP A 406 10.56 9.52 -5.03
N GLN A 407 11.69 10.19 -4.77
CA GLN A 407 12.99 9.53 -4.67
C GLN A 407 13.03 8.53 -3.52
N GLN A 408 12.49 8.90 -2.36
CA GLN A 408 12.46 8.02 -1.20
C GLN A 408 11.70 6.74 -1.56
N LYS A 409 10.53 6.86 -2.20
CA LYS A 409 9.77 5.73 -2.73
C LYS A 409 10.60 4.93 -3.74
N GLN A 410 11.18 5.55 -4.76
CA GLN A 410 11.98 4.84 -5.76
C GLN A 410 13.19 4.08 -5.16
N ARG A 411 13.95 4.73 -4.28
CA ARG A 411 15.08 4.09 -3.58
C ARG A 411 14.62 2.95 -2.68
N MET A 412 13.48 3.11 -2.00
CA MET A 412 12.86 2.07 -1.21
C MET A 412 12.48 0.87 -2.09
N LEU A 413 11.81 1.09 -3.23
CA LEU A 413 11.46 0.02 -4.18
C LEU A 413 12.71 -0.70 -4.69
N GLN A 414 13.74 0.05 -5.09
CA GLN A 414 15.02 -0.52 -5.53
C GLN A 414 15.71 -1.33 -4.44
N ALA A 415 15.66 -0.88 -3.18
CA ALA A 415 16.22 -1.60 -2.04
C ALA A 415 15.45 -2.90 -1.76
N ILE A 416 14.12 -2.88 -1.81
CA ILE A 416 13.28 -4.08 -1.68
C ILE A 416 13.62 -5.09 -2.79
N LEU A 417 13.69 -4.63 -4.04
CA LEU A 417 14.05 -5.47 -5.19
C LEU A 417 15.48 -6.03 -5.05
N LYS A 418 16.45 -5.20 -4.65
CA LYS A 418 17.83 -5.66 -4.43
C LYS A 418 17.90 -6.74 -3.35
N ALA A 419 17.22 -6.56 -2.21
CA ALA A 419 17.18 -7.57 -1.15
C ALA A 419 16.59 -8.90 -1.66
N LEU A 420 15.51 -8.83 -2.45
CA LEU A 420 14.88 -10.02 -3.03
C LEU A 420 15.76 -10.70 -4.08
N MET A 421 16.42 -9.93 -4.95
CA MET A 421 17.33 -10.47 -5.99
C MET A 421 18.60 -11.05 -5.38
N GLU A 422 19.16 -10.43 -4.34
CA GLU A 422 20.29 -10.98 -3.59
C GLU A 422 19.91 -12.27 -2.87
N ARG A 423 18.67 -12.38 -2.39
CA ARG A 423 18.16 -13.65 -1.86
C ARG A 423 18.05 -14.72 -2.95
N ALA A 424 17.55 -14.34 -4.13
CA ALA A 424 17.42 -15.23 -5.29
C ALA A 424 18.76 -15.65 -5.91
N SER A 425 19.83 -14.85 -5.78
CA SER A 425 21.17 -15.25 -6.23
C SER A 425 21.75 -16.35 -5.34
N GLN A 426 21.46 -16.30 -4.03
CA GLN A 426 21.95 -17.26 -3.04
C GLN A 426 21.17 -18.58 -3.10
N GLN A 427 19.85 -18.52 -3.27
CA GLN A 427 19.00 -19.71 -3.21
C GLN A 427 17.67 -19.52 -3.96
N PRO A 428 16.98 -20.59 -4.40
CA PRO A 428 15.69 -20.49 -5.10
C PRO A 428 14.62 -19.82 -4.24
N VAL A 429 13.86 -18.88 -4.82
CA VAL A 429 12.79 -18.14 -4.13
C VAL A 429 11.44 -18.45 -4.77
N LEU A 430 10.46 -18.85 -3.95
CA LEU A 430 9.03 -18.89 -4.33
C LEU A 430 8.32 -17.70 -3.67
N LEU A 431 7.98 -16.70 -4.48
CA LEU A 431 7.14 -15.57 -4.08
C LEU A 431 5.70 -15.83 -4.48
N VAL A 432 4.80 -15.92 -3.51
CA VAL A 432 3.38 -16.13 -3.76
C VAL A 432 2.63 -14.87 -3.38
N VAL A 433 1.90 -14.28 -4.32
CA VAL A 433 1.01 -13.15 -4.09
C VAL A 433 -0.43 -13.60 -4.33
N GLU A 434 -1.15 -13.84 -3.24
CA GLU A 434 -2.54 -14.28 -3.29
C GLU A 434 -3.53 -13.12 -3.38
N ASP A 435 -4.62 -13.36 -4.10
CA ASP A 435 -5.74 -12.45 -4.29
C ASP A 435 -5.36 -11.09 -4.91
N LEU A 436 -4.49 -11.09 -5.94
CA LEU A 436 -3.96 -9.91 -6.63
C LEU A 436 -5.04 -8.93 -7.15
N HIS A 437 -6.27 -9.39 -7.34
CA HIS A 437 -7.42 -8.53 -7.64
C HIS A 437 -7.75 -7.47 -6.56
N TRP A 438 -7.15 -7.58 -5.37
CA TRP A 438 -7.24 -6.61 -4.28
C TRP A 438 -5.90 -5.91 -3.98
N VAL A 439 -4.94 -5.95 -4.91
CA VAL A 439 -3.63 -5.31 -4.74
C VAL A 439 -3.77 -3.79 -4.69
N ASP A 440 -2.98 -3.13 -3.84
CA ASP A 440 -2.87 -1.68 -3.85
C ASP A 440 -1.99 -1.18 -5.01
N PRO A 441 -2.23 0.05 -5.52
CA PRO A 441 -1.46 0.58 -6.65
C PRO A 441 0.05 0.60 -6.44
N SER A 442 0.51 0.97 -5.24
CA SER A 442 1.93 1.03 -4.90
C SER A 442 2.60 -0.35 -4.89
N THR A 443 1.93 -1.39 -4.37
CA THR A 443 2.41 -2.77 -4.50
C THR A 443 2.43 -3.23 -5.97
N LEU A 444 1.40 -2.89 -6.76
CA LEU A 444 1.35 -3.27 -8.18
C LEU A 444 2.52 -2.66 -8.96
N GLU A 445 2.95 -1.44 -8.62
CA GLU A 445 4.16 -0.81 -9.16
C GLU A 445 5.42 -1.61 -8.82
N LEU A 446 5.62 -1.98 -7.54
CA LEU A 446 6.74 -2.82 -7.12
C LEU A 446 6.75 -4.17 -7.87
N LEU A 447 5.59 -4.82 -7.98
CA LEU A 447 5.47 -6.10 -8.69
C LEU A 447 5.82 -5.95 -10.16
N SER A 448 5.41 -4.85 -10.80
CA SER A 448 5.75 -4.57 -12.20
C SER A 448 7.27 -4.45 -12.38
N LEU A 449 7.96 -3.71 -11.50
CA LEU A 449 9.42 -3.61 -11.51
C LEU A 449 10.13 -4.95 -11.23
N LEU A 450 9.52 -5.82 -10.40
CA LEU A 450 10.05 -7.14 -10.11
C LEU A 450 10.03 -8.03 -11.35
N MET A 451 8.94 -7.98 -12.13
CA MET A 451 8.83 -8.85 -13.28
C MET A 451 9.89 -8.56 -14.35
N ASP A 452 10.28 -7.29 -14.55
CA ASP A 452 11.35 -6.92 -15.50
C ASP A 452 12.70 -7.55 -15.14
N ARG A 453 12.93 -7.84 -13.86
CA ARG A 453 14.17 -8.43 -13.33
C ARG A 453 14.10 -9.95 -13.15
N THR A 454 12.90 -10.53 -13.25
CA THR A 454 12.65 -11.96 -13.02
C THR A 454 13.38 -12.89 -14.00
N PRO A 455 13.49 -12.61 -15.31
CA PRO A 455 13.98 -13.60 -16.28
C PRO A 455 15.35 -14.21 -16.00
N THR A 456 16.23 -13.48 -15.29
CA THR A 456 17.62 -13.88 -15.03
C THR A 456 17.86 -14.27 -13.57
N ALA A 457 16.82 -14.38 -12.74
CA ALA A 457 16.92 -14.70 -11.32
C ALA A 457 16.35 -16.09 -10.99
N ARG A 458 16.83 -16.72 -9.92
CA ARG A 458 16.25 -17.99 -9.39
C ARG A 458 14.98 -17.71 -8.58
N ILE A 459 14.01 -17.04 -9.19
CA ILE A 459 12.72 -16.70 -8.57
C ILE A 459 11.53 -17.22 -9.39
N LEU A 460 10.59 -17.87 -8.71
CA LEU A 460 9.27 -18.21 -9.21
C LEU A 460 8.27 -17.28 -8.53
N VAL A 461 7.62 -16.41 -9.30
CA VAL A 461 6.56 -15.53 -8.81
C VAL A 461 5.20 -16.10 -9.22
N MET A 462 4.32 -16.33 -8.25
CA MET A 462 3.00 -16.88 -8.48
C MET A 462 1.92 -15.93 -8.00
N PHE A 463 1.08 -15.48 -8.95
CA PHE A 463 -0.03 -14.59 -8.71
C PHE A 463 -1.34 -15.37 -8.75
N THR A 464 -2.23 -15.17 -7.77
CA THR A 464 -3.59 -15.70 -7.83
C THR A 464 -4.61 -14.58 -7.93
N PHE A 465 -5.57 -14.68 -8.86
CA PHE A 465 -6.63 -13.68 -9.00
C PHE A 465 -7.92 -14.27 -9.58
N ARG A 466 -8.99 -13.47 -9.52
CA ARG A 466 -10.29 -13.80 -10.09
C ARG A 466 -10.38 -13.27 -11.53
N PRO A 467 -11.19 -13.89 -12.42
CA PRO A 467 -11.22 -13.53 -13.85
C PRO A 467 -11.59 -12.07 -14.16
N GLU A 468 -12.19 -11.34 -13.21
CA GLU A 468 -12.59 -9.94 -13.38
C GLU A 468 -11.39 -8.97 -13.33
N PHE A 469 -10.25 -9.42 -12.80
CA PHE A 469 -9.03 -8.61 -12.75
C PHE A 469 -8.18 -8.82 -13.99
N SER A 470 -7.82 -7.71 -14.65
CA SER A 470 -6.89 -7.72 -15.78
C SER A 470 -5.51 -7.24 -15.30
N PRO A 471 -4.51 -8.13 -15.21
CA PRO A 471 -3.15 -7.70 -14.90
C PRO A 471 -2.63 -6.77 -16.01
N PRO A 472 -1.85 -5.72 -15.67
CA PRO A 472 -1.36 -4.73 -16.65
C PRO A 472 -0.18 -5.22 -17.50
N TRP A 473 0.19 -6.50 -17.38
CA TRP A 473 1.43 -7.05 -17.87
C TRP A 473 1.25 -7.75 -19.23
N PRO A 474 2.13 -7.49 -20.22
CA PRO A 474 2.07 -8.20 -21.49
C PRO A 474 2.49 -9.67 -21.33
N MET A 475 2.01 -10.52 -22.24
CA MET A 475 2.36 -11.95 -22.25
C MET A 475 3.79 -12.15 -22.72
N TRP A 476 4.72 -12.29 -21.77
CA TRP A 476 6.14 -12.59 -22.04
C TRP A 476 6.44 -14.09 -22.07
N ALA A 477 7.61 -14.45 -22.62
CA ALA A 477 8.02 -15.85 -22.76
C ALA A 477 8.19 -16.60 -21.41
N HIS A 478 8.54 -15.89 -20.34
CA HIS A 478 8.71 -16.44 -18.98
C HIS A 478 7.44 -16.34 -18.12
N LEU A 479 6.33 -15.86 -18.71
CA LEU A 479 5.03 -15.72 -18.06
C LEU A 479 4.09 -16.82 -18.55
N THR A 480 3.60 -17.64 -17.62
CA THR A 480 2.65 -18.73 -17.90
C THR A 480 1.30 -18.40 -17.26
N GLN A 481 0.25 -18.28 -18.05
CA GLN A 481 -1.12 -18.13 -17.54
C GLN A 481 -1.83 -19.49 -17.47
N MET A 482 -2.43 -19.77 -16.33
CA MET A 482 -3.16 -21.01 -16.03
C MET A 482 -4.56 -20.68 -15.54
N THR A 483 -5.59 -21.11 -16.28
CA THR A 483 -6.99 -20.94 -15.88
C THR A 483 -7.52 -22.24 -15.30
N LEU A 484 -7.93 -22.22 -14.03
CA LEU A 484 -8.53 -23.38 -13.38
C LEU A 484 -9.99 -23.55 -13.77
N THR A 485 -10.31 -24.72 -14.31
CA THR A 485 -11.68 -25.13 -14.70
C THR A 485 -12.39 -25.88 -13.57
N ARG A 486 -13.71 -26.07 -13.68
CA ARG A 486 -14.50 -26.87 -12.71
C ARG A 486 -14.17 -28.36 -12.83
N LEU A 487 -14.35 -29.10 -11.73
CA LEU A 487 -14.14 -30.55 -11.71
C LEU A 487 -15.22 -31.26 -12.52
N ALA A 488 -14.80 -32.25 -13.30
CA ALA A 488 -15.72 -33.15 -13.99
C ALA A 488 -16.45 -34.04 -12.97
N HIS A 489 -17.64 -34.54 -13.35
CA HIS A 489 -18.46 -35.43 -12.50
C HIS A 489 -17.68 -36.58 -11.84
N ARG A 490 -16.75 -37.20 -12.57
CA ARG A 490 -15.89 -38.27 -12.03
C ARG A 490 -14.94 -37.79 -10.93
N GLN A 491 -14.35 -36.61 -11.10
CA GLN A 491 -13.46 -35.99 -10.12
C GLN A 491 -14.24 -35.54 -8.88
N VAL A 492 -15.47 -35.06 -9.05
CA VAL A 492 -16.37 -34.75 -7.93
C VAL A 492 -16.63 -36.01 -7.09
N ALA A 493 -16.98 -37.14 -7.72
CA ALA A 493 -17.21 -38.39 -6.99
C ALA A 493 -15.97 -38.86 -6.21
N VAL A 494 -14.78 -38.78 -6.81
CA VAL A 494 -13.52 -39.08 -6.12
C VAL A 494 -13.30 -38.14 -4.94
N MET A 495 -13.58 -36.84 -5.10
CA MET A 495 -13.44 -35.87 -4.00
C MET A 495 -14.41 -36.19 -2.85
N VAL A 496 -15.66 -36.53 -3.15
CA VAL A 496 -16.66 -36.94 -2.15
C VAL A 496 -16.16 -38.17 -1.37
N GLU A 497 -15.69 -39.21 -2.07
CA GLU A 497 -15.14 -40.42 -1.45
C GLU A 497 -13.94 -40.14 -0.55
N ARG A 498 -13.09 -39.16 -0.91
CA ARG A 498 -11.98 -38.73 -0.04
C ARG A 498 -12.47 -37.99 1.21
N VAL A 499 -13.47 -37.12 1.07
CA VAL A 499 -14.07 -36.40 2.21
C VAL A 499 -14.73 -37.37 3.19
N THR A 500 -15.30 -38.48 2.69
CA THR A 500 -15.96 -39.50 3.52
C THR A 500 -15.01 -40.56 4.09
N GLY A 501 -13.70 -40.39 3.95
CA GLY A 501 -12.71 -41.34 4.46
C GLY A 501 -12.69 -42.68 3.71
N GLY A 502 -13.10 -42.70 2.44
CA GLY A 502 -13.19 -43.90 1.61
C GLY A 502 -14.53 -44.62 1.66
N LYS A 503 -15.51 -44.12 2.43
CA LYS A 503 -16.84 -44.74 2.57
C LYS A 503 -17.80 -44.21 1.50
N GLY A 504 -18.49 -45.12 0.81
CA GLY A 504 -19.43 -44.73 -0.25
C GLY A 504 -20.68 -44.01 0.31
N LEU A 505 -21.09 -42.91 -0.34
CA LEU A 505 -22.40 -42.29 -0.11
C LEU A 505 -23.50 -43.01 -0.92
N PRO A 506 -24.76 -42.99 -0.46
CA PRO A 506 -25.90 -43.41 -1.27
C PRO A 506 -25.95 -42.67 -2.61
N GLY A 507 -26.25 -43.39 -3.70
CA GLY A 507 -26.21 -42.82 -5.06
C GLY A 507 -27.09 -41.58 -5.24
N GLU A 508 -28.25 -41.52 -4.56
CA GLU A 508 -29.14 -40.36 -4.58
C GLU A 508 -28.50 -39.12 -3.94
N VAL A 509 -27.77 -39.29 -2.83
CA VAL A 509 -27.04 -38.20 -2.15
C VAL A 509 -25.88 -37.73 -3.02
N LEU A 510 -25.10 -38.66 -3.57
CA LEU A 510 -23.97 -38.34 -4.43
C LEU A 510 -24.43 -37.57 -5.67
N GLN A 511 -25.54 -37.97 -6.28
CA GLN A 511 -26.10 -37.26 -7.43
C GLN A 511 -26.54 -35.83 -7.07
N GLN A 512 -27.17 -35.64 -5.90
CA GLN A 512 -27.50 -34.30 -5.42
C GLN A 512 -26.25 -33.44 -5.17
N VAL A 513 -25.19 -34.00 -4.57
CA VAL A 513 -23.91 -33.28 -4.40
C VAL A 513 -23.36 -32.86 -5.76
N VAL A 514 -23.33 -33.78 -6.72
CA VAL A 514 -22.84 -33.53 -8.08
C VAL A 514 -23.65 -32.45 -8.80
N ASP A 515 -24.98 -32.55 -8.78
CA ASP A 515 -25.88 -31.64 -9.50
C ASP A 515 -25.90 -30.24 -8.88
N LYS A 516 -25.75 -30.13 -7.55
CA LYS A 516 -25.77 -28.85 -6.85
C LYS A 516 -24.43 -28.14 -6.84
N THR A 517 -23.32 -28.88 -6.85
CA THR A 517 -21.98 -28.29 -6.67
C THR A 517 -21.38 -27.70 -7.94
N ASP A 518 -21.91 -28.08 -9.10
CA ASP A 518 -21.45 -27.63 -10.42
C ASP A 518 -19.92 -27.76 -10.60
N GLY A 519 -19.34 -28.78 -9.96
CA GLY A 519 -17.91 -29.10 -10.02
C GLY A 519 -16.98 -28.13 -9.27
N VAL A 520 -17.48 -27.20 -8.45
CA VAL A 520 -16.62 -26.32 -7.64
C VAL A 520 -16.09 -27.09 -6.43
N PRO A 521 -14.77 -27.36 -6.30
CA PRO A 521 -14.20 -28.22 -5.26
C PRO A 521 -14.63 -27.81 -3.84
N LEU A 522 -14.58 -26.51 -3.53
CA LEU A 522 -15.00 -26.02 -2.23
C LEU A 522 -16.48 -26.38 -1.93
N PHE A 523 -17.34 -26.30 -2.93
CA PHE A 523 -18.74 -26.63 -2.74
C PHE A 523 -18.95 -28.13 -2.56
N VAL A 524 -18.18 -28.95 -3.29
CA VAL A 524 -18.16 -30.41 -3.10
C VAL A 524 -17.76 -30.77 -1.67
N GLU A 525 -16.69 -30.18 -1.14
CA GLU A 525 -16.24 -30.42 0.24
C GLU A 525 -17.33 -30.03 1.25
N GLU A 526 -17.83 -28.80 1.17
CA GLU A 526 -18.75 -28.23 2.17
C GLU A 526 -20.12 -28.91 2.16
N LEU A 527 -20.67 -29.20 0.97
CA LEU A 527 -21.98 -29.85 0.88
C LEU A 527 -21.88 -31.31 1.35
N THR A 528 -20.78 -32.01 1.07
CA THR A 528 -20.55 -33.37 1.57
C THR A 528 -20.46 -33.38 3.10
N LYS A 529 -19.66 -32.49 3.70
CA LYS A 529 -19.55 -32.35 5.15
C LYS A 529 -20.89 -32.01 5.80
N MET A 530 -21.64 -31.06 5.22
CA MET A 530 -22.96 -30.67 5.72
C MET A 530 -23.96 -31.85 5.75
N VAL A 531 -23.91 -32.73 4.75
CA VAL A 531 -24.75 -33.94 4.70
C VAL A 531 -24.32 -34.94 5.77
N LEU A 532 -23.03 -35.14 5.99
CA LEU A 532 -22.53 -35.99 7.09
C LEU A 532 -22.95 -35.45 8.47
N GLU A 533 -22.85 -34.13 8.67
CA GLU A 533 -23.25 -33.43 9.90
C GLU A 533 -24.79 -33.38 10.11
N SER A 534 -25.59 -33.68 9.10
CA SER A 534 -27.05 -33.53 9.16
C SER A 534 -27.77 -34.60 10.01
N GLY A 535 -27.08 -35.70 10.36
CA GLY A 535 -27.68 -36.87 11.01
C GLY A 535 -28.62 -37.69 10.12
N LEU A 536 -28.71 -37.36 8.82
CA LEU A 536 -29.48 -38.12 7.83
C LEU A 536 -28.79 -39.43 7.40
N LEU A 537 -27.50 -39.58 7.72
CA LEU A 537 -26.68 -40.72 7.36
C LEU A 537 -26.23 -41.48 8.61
N VAL A 538 -26.33 -42.81 8.58
CA VAL A 538 -25.71 -43.71 9.56
C VAL A 538 -24.47 -44.31 8.94
N GLU A 539 -23.37 -44.21 9.66
CA GLU A 539 -22.11 -44.85 9.30
C GLU A 539 -22.19 -46.37 9.49
N ARG A 540 -21.80 -47.13 8.46
CA ARG A 540 -21.52 -48.56 8.51
C ARG A 540 -20.03 -48.79 8.21
N GLU A 541 -19.57 -50.04 8.29
CA GLU A 541 -18.14 -50.38 8.12
C GLU A 541 -17.57 -49.80 6.81
N ASP A 542 -18.25 -49.97 5.66
CA ASP A 542 -17.73 -49.53 4.34
C ASP A 542 -18.58 -48.46 3.61
N ARG A 543 -19.71 -48.02 4.18
CA ARG A 543 -20.64 -47.09 3.50
C ARG A 543 -21.50 -46.29 4.46
N TYR A 544 -22.09 -45.22 3.94
CA TYR A 544 -23.15 -44.47 4.62
C TYR A 544 -24.52 -44.93 4.12
N GLU A 545 -25.49 -45.06 5.03
CA GLU A 545 -26.88 -45.41 4.74
C GLU A 545 -27.83 -44.30 5.20
N LEU A 546 -28.88 -44.01 4.42
CA LEU A 546 -29.89 -43.02 4.78
C LEU A 546 -30.77 -43.54 5.92
N THR A 547 -31.05 -42.68 6.92
CA THR A 547 -31.99 -42.96 8.02
C THR A 547 -33.46 -42.87 7.60
N GLY A 548 -33.74 -42.29 6.43
CA GLY A 548 -35.09 -42.13 5.85
C GLY A 548 -35.06 -41.49 4.45
N PRO A 549 -36.23 -41.17 3.84
CA PRO A 549 -36.29 -40.53 2.53
C PRO A 549 -35.67 -39.12 2.57
N LEU A 550 -34.83 -38.80 1.57
CA LEU A 550 -34.20 -37.49 1.40
C LEU A 550 -35.28 -36.38 1.30
N PRO A 551 -35.34 -35.43 2.25
CA PRO A 551 -36.25 -34.31 2.13
C PRO A 551 -35.85 -33.43 0.92
N PRO A 552 -36.78 -33.03 0.04
CA PRO A 552 -36.47 -32.23 -1.14
C PRO A 552 -35.92 -30.82 -0.85
N LEU A 553 -35.92 -30.40 0.43
CA LEU A 553 -35.45 -29.10 0.94
C LEU A 553 -34.15 -29.19 1.77
N ALA A 554 -33.55 -30.38 1.94
CA ALA A 554 -32.44 -30.54 2.90
C ALA A 554 -31.05 -30.14 2.35
N ILE A 555 -30.89 -30.06 1.03
CA ILE A 555 -29.60 -29.76 0.39
C ILE A 555 -29.67 -28.36 -0.27
N PRO A 556 -28.91 -27.37 0.24
CA PRO A 556 -28.88 -26.02 -0.28
C PRO A 556 -28.56 -25.94 -1.77
N SER A 557 -29.19 -25.00 -2.48
CA SER A 557 -29.01 -24.81 -3.92
C SER A 557 -27.69 -24.14 -4.30
N THR A 558 -27.06 -23.42 -3.37
CA THR A 558 -25.82 -22.68 -3.62
C THR A 558 -24.82 -22.87 -2.48
N LEU A 559 -23.54 -22.65 -2.77
CA LEU A 559 -22.45 -22.68 -1.78
C LEU A 559 -22.72 -21.71 -0.63
N GLN A 560 -23.26 -20.53 -0.95
CA GLN A 560 -23.57 -19.51 0.03
C GLN A 560 -24.72 -19.93 0.96
N ASP A 561 -25.75 -20.59 0.43
CA ASP A 561 -26.84 -21.16 1.22
C ASP A 561 -26.30 -22.27 2.16
N SER A 562 -25.35 -23.08 1.69
CA SER A 562 -24.70 -24.13 2.49
C SER A 562 -23.86 -23.57 3.64
N LEU A 563 -23.04 -22.56 3.39
CA LEU A 563 -22.23 -21.91 4.42
C LEU A 563 -23.11 -21.15 5.43
N THR A 564 -24.18 -20.52 4.96
CA THR A 564 -25.16 -19.84 5.83
C THR A 564 -25.90 -20.85 6.70
N ALA A 565 -26.30 -22.01 6.16
CA ALA A 565 -26.95 -23.06 6.92
C ALA A 565 -26.04 -23.63 8.03
N ARG A 566 -24.73 -23.78 7.78
CA ARG A 566 -23.77 -24.18 8.84
C ARG A 566 -23.66 -23.12 9.93
N LEU A 567 -23.58 -21.84 9.57
CA LEU A 567 -23.60 -20.72 10.53
C LEU A 567 -24.91 -20.65 11.33
N ASP A 568 -26.04 -20.96 10.72
CA ASP A 568 -27.36 -20.96 11.38
C ASP A 568 -27.50 -22.08 12.43
N ARG A 569 -26.90 -23.25 12.17
CA ARG A 569 -26.82 -24.35 13.16
C ARG A 569 -26.03 -23.94 14.41
N LEU A 570 -25.08 -23.02 14.26
CA LEU A 570 -24.28 -22.43 15.34
C LEU A 570 -24.87 -21.10 15.86
N SER A 571 -26.20 -20.99 15.90
CA SER A 571 -26.92 -19.76 16.27
C SER A 571 -26.47 -19.09 17.58
N ALA A 572 -25.95 -19.85 18.55
CA ALA A 572 -25.45 -19.32 19.82
C ALA A 572 -24.13 -18.53 19.68
N VAL A 573 -23.32 -18.82 18.67
CA VAL A 573 -21.98 -18.22 18.45
C VAL A 573 -21.86 -17.51 17.10
N LYS A 574 -22.93 -17.52 16.30
CA LYS A 574 -23.03 -16.85 15.00
C LYS A 574 -22.63 -15.37 15.07
N GLU A 575 -22.96 -14.69 16.16
CA GLU A 575 -22.60 -13.28 16.34
C GLU A 575 -21.08 -13.05 16.40
N ILE A 576 -20.32 -13.98 17.01
CA ILE A 576 -18.86 -13.92 17.07
C ILE A 576 -18.27 -14.05 15.66
N ALA A 577 -18.80 -14.98 14.86
CA ALA A 577 -18.39 -15.15 13.47
C ALA A 577 -18.75 -13.92 12.63
N GLN A 578 -19.94 -13.35 12.82
CA GLN A 578 -20.34 -12.13 12.13
C GLN A 578 -19.44 -10.94 12.49
N LEU A 579 -19.09 -10.78 13.78
CA LEU A 579 -18.21 -9.71 14.23
C LEU A 579 -16.78 -9.89 13.67
N GLY A 580 -16.25 -11.12 13.72
CA GLY A 580 -14.99 -11.46 13.07
C GLY A 580 -15.00 -11.13 11.59
N ALA A 581 -16.11 -11.40 10.90
CA ALA A 581 -16.26 -11.11 9.47
C ALA A 581 -16.22 -9.60 9.14
N VAL A 582 -16.62 -8.73 10.08
CA VAL A 582 -16.47 -7.27 9.96
C VAL A 582 -15.03 -6.82 10.19
N LEU A 583 -14.29 -7.46 11.11
CA LEU A 583 -12.87 -7.18 11.35
C LEU A 583 -11.99 -7.61 10.18
N GLY A 584 -12.40 -8.66 9.47
CA GLY A 584 -11.77 -9.12 8.24
C GLY A 584 -11.59 -10.63 8.20
N ARG A 585 -10.80 -11.11 7.24
CA ARG A 585 -10.53 -12.54 7.06
C ARG A 585 -9.64 -13.12 8.17
N GLU A 586 -8.72 -12.31 8.69
CA GLU A 586 -7.86 -12.59 9.82
C GLU A 586 -8.07 -11.50 10.87
N PHE A 587 -8.21 -11.88 12.13
CA PHE A 587 -8.38 -10.94 13.24
C PHE A 587 -7.75 -11.46 14.53
N GLY A 588 -7.22 -10.56 15.35
CA GLY A 588 -6.64 -10.90 16.65
C GLY A 588 -7.69 -11.04 17.75
N TYR A 589 -7.42 -11.93 18.72
CA TYR A 589 -8.27 -12.13 19.89
C TYR A 589 -8.47 -10.82 20.67
N GLU A 590 -7.42 -10.01 20.89
CA GLU A 590 -7.54 -8.75 21.63
C GLU A 590 -8.50 -7.75 21.00
N THR A 591 -8.44 -7.59 19.68
CA THR A 591 -9.34 -6.70 18.94
C THR A 591 -10.76 -7.22 18.99
N LEU A 592 -10.97 -8.52 18.75
CA LEU A 592 -12.28 -9.13 18.86
C LEU A 592 -12.85 -9.01 20.28
N ARG A 593 -12.04 -9.26 21.32
CA ARG A 593 -12.42 -9.13 22.73
C ARG A 593 -12.82 -7.71 23.06
N ALA A 594 -12.06 -6.72 22.62
CA ALA A 594 -12.37 -5.32 22.86
C ALA A 594 -13.68 -4.89 22.19
N VAL A 595 -14.02 -5.48 21.04
CA VAL A 595 -15.26 -5.21 20.28
C VAL A 595 -16.40 -6.17 20.65
N SER A 596 -16.19 -7.22 21.45
CA SER A 596 -17.25 -8.16 21.85
C SER A 596 -18.04 -7.64 23.06
N THR A 597 -19.36 -7.84 23.09
CA THR A 597 -20.22 -7.50 24.26
C THR A 597 -20.25 -8.62 25.31
N GLY A 598 -19.84 -9.84 24.96
CA GLY A 598 -19.90 -11.00 25.85
C GLY A 598 -18.77 -11.01 26.88
N ASP A 599 -18.97 -11.77 27.96
CA ASP A 599 -17.89 -12.07 28.90
C ASP A 599 -16.80 -12.94 28.23
N GLU A 600 -15.59 -12.89 28.80
CA GLU A 600 -14.40 -13.56 28.24
C GLU A 600 -14.61 -15.07 28.09
N THR A 601 -15.29 -15.72 29.04
CA THR A 601 -15.51 -17.18 29.00
C THR A 601 -16.48 -17.58 27.88
N THR A 602 -17.52 -16.76 27.64
CA THR A 602 -18.45 -16.99 26.52
C THR A 602 -17.77 -16.76 25.17
N LEU A 603 -16.91 -15.74 25.06
CA LEU A 603 -16.17 -15.48 23.82
C LEU A 603 -15.21 -16.63 23.49
N GLN A 604 -14.41 -17.09 24.45
CA GLN A 604 -13.48 -18.21 24.25
C GLN A 604 -14.21 -19.50 23.91
N ARG A 605 -15.29 -19.83 24.62
CA ARG A 605 -16.12 -21.00 24.31
C ARG A 605 -16.71 -20.90 22.90
N GLY A 606 -17.15 -19.70 22.50
CA GLY A 606 -17.72 -19.51 21.18
C GLY A 606 -16.71 -19.59 20.05
N LEU A 607 -15.49 -19.10 20.28
CA LEU A 607 -14.38 -19.28 19.35
C LEU A 607 -13.97 -20.75 19.23
N ALA A 608 -13.90 -21.47 20.36
CA ALA A 608 -13.65 -22.92 20.35
C ALA A 608 -14.71 -23.68 19.53
N GLN A 609 -16.00 -23.35 19.69
CA GLN A 609 -17.08 -23.95 18.88
C GLN A 609 -16.96 -23.62 17.38
N LEU A 610 -16.50 -22.42 17.02
CA LEU A 610 -16.26 -22.05 15.62
C LEU A 610 -15.02 -22.76 15.04
N VAL A 611 -14.03 -23.09 15.87
CA VAL A 611 -12.85 -23.87 15.50
C VAL A 611 -13.22 -25.36 15.34
N GLU A 612 -13.96 -25.93 16.30
CA GLU A 612 -14.48 -27.30 16.28
C GLU A 612 -15.37 -27.54 15.04
N ALA A 613 -16.20 -26.54 14.68
CA ALA A 613 -17.01 -26.59 13.47
C ALA A 613 -16.23 -26.35 12.16
N GLU A 614 -14.90 -26.22 12.23
CA GLU A 614 -14.01 -25.90 11.11
C GLU A 614 -14.37 -24.61 10.36
N LEU A 615 -14.94 -23.61 11.03
CA LEU A 615 -15.23 -22.30 10.40
C LEU A 615 -14.07 -21.32 10.58
N LEU A 616 -13.37 -21.41 11.70
CA LEU A 616 -12.17 -20.63 12.02
C LEU A 616 -10.98 -21.57 12.27
N TYR A 617 -9.78 -21.06 12.03
CA TYR A 617 -8.54 -21.61 12.58
C TYR A 617 -8.02 -20.69 13.67
N GLU A 618 -7.51 -21.27 14.75
CA GLU A 618 -6.81 -20.56 15.81
C GLU A 618 -5.30 -20.71 15.65
N ARG A 619 -4.56 -19.62 15.87
CA ARG A 619 -3.10 -19.61 15.92
C ARG A 619 -2.62 -18.91 17.16
N GLY A 620 -1.60 -19.48 17.81
CA GLY A 620 -1.13 -18.98 19.10
C GLY A 620 -2.13 -19.24 20.21
N LEU A 621 -1.97 -18.55 21.33
CA LEU A 621 -2.86 -18.64 22.48
C LEU A 621 -3.34 -17.24 22.87
N PRO A 622 -4.60 -17.08 23.31
CA PRO A 622 -5.07 -15.82 23.88
C PRO A 622 -4.12 -15.33 24.99
N PRO A 623 -3.82 -14.02 25.08
CA PRO A 623 -4.38 -12.91 24.29
C PRO A 623 -3.73 -12.71 22.91
N GLN A 624 -2.63 -13.39 22.61
CA GLN A 624 -1.88 -13.22 21.35
C GLN A 624 -2.43 -14.09 20.20
N ALA A 625 -3.55 -14.77 20.42
CA ALA A 625 -4.15 -15.62 19.40
C ALA A 625 -4.67 -14.81 18.21
N THR A 626 -4.49 -15.35 17.01
CA THR A 626 -5.14 -14.87 15.79
C THR A 626 -6.09 -15.92 15.26
N TYR A 627 -7.25 -15.48 14.79
CA TYR A 627 -8.26 -16.33 14.18
C TYR A 627 -8.37 -15.99 12.70
N ILE A 628 -8.52 -17.03 11.89
CA ILE A 628 -8.60 -16.91 10.43
C ILE A 628 -9.81 -17.68 9.94
N PHE A 629 -10.64 -17.06 9.12
CA PHE A 629 -11.72 -17.79 8.44
C PHE A 629 -11.14 -18.86 7.52
N LYS A 630 -11.63 -20.10 7.68
CA LYS A 630 -11.23 -21.22 6.83
C LYS A 630 -11.43 -20.87 5.37
N HIS A 631 -12.52 -20.19 5.01
CA HIS A 631 -12.76 -19.75 3.63
C HIS A 631 -13.19 -18.27 3.58
N ALA A 632 -12.69 -17.52 2.59
CA ALA A 632 -13.17 -16.15 2.33
C ALA A 632 -14.69 -16.11 2.10
N LEU A 633 -15.26 -17.15 1.48
CA LEU A 633 -16.71 -17.28 1.30
C LEU A 633 -17.48 -17.49 2.63
N VAL A 634 -16.86 -18.06 3.67
CA VAL A 634 -17.47 -18.15 5.00
C VAL A 634 -17.52 -16.77 5.63
N GLN A 635 -16.44 -16.00 5.53
CA GLN A 635 -16.41 -14.61 5.97
C GLN A 635 -17.47 -13.78 5.21
N GLU A 636 -17.53 -13.89 3.88
CA GLU A 636 -18.52 -13.21 3.04
C GLU A 636 -19.96 -13.62 3.44
N ALA A 637 -20.23 -14.90 3.66
CA ALA A 637 -21.54 -15.39 4.11
C ALA A 637 -21.91 -14.85 5.50
N ALA A 638 -20.98 -14.89 6.46
CA ALA A 638 -21.18 -14.32 7.79
C ALA A 638 -21.45 -12.81 7.71
N TYR A 639 -20.67 -12.07 6.92
CA TYR A 639 -20.83 -10.63 6.73
C TYR A 639 -22.16 -10.27 6.04
N GLN A 640 -22.54 -10.98 4.97
CA GLN A 640 -23.78 -10.73 4.24
C GLN A 640 -25.03 -11.17 5.01
N SER A 641 -24.89 -12.07 5.98
CA SER A 641 -25.98 -12.46 6.89
C SER A 641 -26.37 -11.35 7.88
N LEU A 642 -25.56 -10.29 8.02
CA LEU A 642 -25.87 -9.14 8.88
C LEU A 642 -26.90 -8.22 8.23
N LEU A 643 -27.93 -7.86 9.00
CA LEU A 643 -28.79 -6.73 8.66
C LEU A 643 -27.94 -5.45 8.57
N LYS A 644 -28.29 -4.55 7.64
CA LYS A 644 -27.58 -3.28 7.44
C LYS A 644 -27.36 -2.51 8.74
N SER A 645 -28.38 -2.42 9.60
CA SER A 645 -28.29 -1.73 10.90
C SER A 645 -27.29 -2.38 11.85
N ARG A 646 -27.22 -3.71 11.88
CA ARG A 646 -26.27 -4.44 12.75
C ARG A 646 -24.84 -4.33 12.23
N ARG A 647 -24.66 -4.41 10.91
CA ARG A 647 -23.37 -4.15 10.25
C ARG A 647 -22.85 -2.76 10.59
N GLN A 648 -23.68 -1.73 10.49
CA GLN A 648 -23.31 -0.36 10.87
C GLN A 648 -22.88 -0.25 12.34
N GLN A 649 -23.61 -0.88 13.27
CA GLN A 649 -23.26 -0.91 14.69
C GLN A 649 -21.90 -1.57 14.94
N PHE A 650 -21.60 -2.68 14.26
CA PHE A 650 -20.30 -3.34 14.38
C PHE A 650 -19.16 -2.48 13.83
N HIS A 651 -19.32 -1.89 12.65
CA HIS A 651 -18.32 -0.96 12.11
C HIS A 651 -18.08 0.25 13.03
N GLN A 652 -19.15 0.85 13.58
CA GLN A 652 -19.03 1.92 14.55
C GLN A 652 -18.22 1.50 15.78
N ARG A 653 -18.55 0.33 16.35
CA ARG A 653 -17.89 -0.16 17.55
C ARG A 653 -16.41 -0.48 17.30
N ILE A 654 -16.09 -1.05 16.14
CA ILE A 654 -14.71 -1.32 15.73
C ILE A 654 -13.93 -0.01 15.64
N ALA A 655 -14.48 1.01 14.98
CA ALA A 655 -13.83 2.30 14.85
C ALA A 655 -13.50 2.94 16.21
N GLN A 656 -14.48 2.94 17.13
CA GLN A 656 -14.30 3.47 18.50
C GLN A 656 -13.22 2.71 19.27
N VAL A 657 -13.21 1.38 19.19
CA VAL A 657 -12.20 0.56 19.85
C VAL A 657 -10.80 0.77 19.27
N LEU A 658 -10.68 0.93 17.95
CA LEU A 658 -9.41 1.22 17.30
C LEU A 658 -8.84 2.57 17.78
N GLU A 659 -9.68 3.61 17.86
CA GLU A 659 -9.30 4.92 18.39
C GLU A 659 -8.85 4.87 19.86
N GLU A 660 -9.59 4.16 20.71
CA GLU A 660 -9.32 4.15 22.16
C GLU A 660 -8.14 3.27 22.54
N ARG A 661 -7.95 2.13 21.88
CA ARG A 661 -7.01 1.07 22.33
C ARG A 661 -5.86 0.82 21.39
N PHE A 662 -5.92 1.30 20.14
CA PHE A 662 -4.91 1.06 19.12
C PHE A 662 -4.51 2.34 18.36
N PRO A 663 -4.10 3.42 19.06
CA PRO A 663 -3.80 4.70 18.43
C PRO A 663 -2.66 4.61 17.42
N GLU A 664 -1.64 3.77 17.65
CA GLU A 664 -0.54 3.57 16.70
C GLU A 664 -1.03 3.00 15.36
N THR A 665 -2.03 2.10 15.38
CA THR A 665 -2.64 1.56 14.16
C THR A 665 -3.46 2.63 13.42
N VAL A 666 -4.20 3.46 14.16
CA VAL A 666 -4.98 4.57 13.59
C VAL A 666 -4.05 5.63 12.96
N GLU A 667 -2.92 5.92 13.60
CA GLU A 667 -1.92 6.78 13.00
C GLU A 667 -1.32 6.13 11.77
N ALA A 668 -0.89 4.87 11.84
CA ALA A 668 -0.24 4.16 10.74
C ALA A 668 -1.13 3.95 9.50
N GLN A 669 -2.43 3.71 9.70
CA GLN A 669 -3.43 3.35 8.69
C GLN A 669 -4.75 4.13 8.90
N PRO A 670 -4.78 5.46 8.73
CA PRO A 670 -5.98 6.28 8.90
C PRO A 670 -7.14 5.88 7.96
N GLU A 671 -6.83 5.28 6.81
CA GLU A 671 -7.81 4.77 5.85
C GLU A 671 -8.63 3.59 6.41
N LEU A 672 -8.07 2.79 7.33
CA LEU A 672 -8.76 1.67 7.96
C LEU A 672 -9.92 2.17 8.82
N ILE A 673 -9.66 3.15 9.68
CA ILE A 673 -10.70 3.75 10.50
C ILE A 673 -11.70 4.55 9.66
N ALA A 674 -11.22 5.24 8.62
CA ALA A 674 -12.08 5.95 7.68
C ALA A 674 -13.08 5.01 7.01
N HIS A 675 -12.64 3.81 6.62
CA HIS A 675 -13.49 2.75 6.09
C HIS A 675 -14.55 2.31 7.11
N HIS A 676 -14.18 2.02 8.35
CA HIS A 676 -15.15 1.63 9.38
C HIS A 676 -16.17 2.74 9.67
N TYR A 677 -15.78 4.01 9.77
CA TYR A 677 -16.74 5.10 9.93
C TYR A 677 -17.66 5.27 8.72
N THR A 678 -17.14 5.07 7.50
CA THR A 678 -17.91 5.10 6.26
C THR A 678 -18.98 4.01 6.26
N GLU A 679 -18.60 2.78 6.54
CA GLU A 679 -19.50 1.62 6.59
C GLU A 679 -20.50 1.69 7.75
N ALA A 680 -20.16 2.42 8.83
CA ALA A 680 -21.07 2.74 9.92
C ALA A 680 -22.14 3.78 9.53
N GLY A 681 -21.98 4.49 8.42
CA GLY A 681 -22.81 5.64 8.05
C GLY A 681 -22.50 6.90 8.87
N LEU A 682 -21.33 6.95 9.50
CA LEU A 682 -20.85 8.05 10.32
C LEU A 682 -19.95 8.97 9.49
N SER A 683 -20.56 9.61 8.49
CA SER A 683 -19.85 10.47 7.52
C SER A 683 -19.09 11.63 8.19
N GLU A 684 -19.63 12.19 9.28
CA GLU A 684 -19.00 13.32 9.98
C GLU A 684 -17.64 12.94 10.60
N GLN A 685 -17.51 11.71 11.11
CA GLN A 685 -16.27 11.15 11.63
C GLN A 685 -15.36 10.60 10.52
N ALA A 686 -15.93 10.05 9.45
CA ALA A 686 -15.16 9.45 8.36
C ALA A 686 -14.34 10.48 7.56
N VAL A 687 -14.89 11.67 7.30
CA VAL A 687 -14.26 12.68 6.43
C VAL A 687 -12.86 13.09 6.92
N PRO A 688 -12.64 13.47 8.19
CA PRO A 688 -11.29 13.80 8.69
C PRO A 688 -10.30 12.64 8.57
N CYS A 689 -10.75 11.39 8.76
CA CYS A 689 -9.89 10.21 8.61
C CYS A 689 -9.46 10.02 7.14
N TRP A 690 -10.38 10.21 6.18
CA TRP A 690 -10.05 10.17 4.75
C TRP A 690 -9.09 11.27 4.33
N GLN A 691 -9.25 12.49 4.89
CA GLN A 691 -8.32 13.59 4.65
C GLN A 691 -6.90 13.21 5.12
N ARG A 692 -6.77 12.74 6.37
CA ARG A 692 -5.48 12.31 6.93
C ARG A 692 -4.85 11.17 6.12
N ALA A 693 -5.66 10.23 5.63
CA ALA A 693 -5.19 9.17 4.74
C ALA A 693 -4.65 9.71 3.42
N GLY A 694 -5.37 10.65 2.80
CA GLY A 694 -4.93 11.34 1.59
C GLY A 694 -3.61 12.08 1.77
N GLU A 695 -3.50 12.90 2.81
CA GLU A 695 -2.29 13.66 3.14
C GLU A 695 -1.10 12.74 3.41
N ARG A 696 -1.29 11.66 4.17
CA ARG A 696 -0.26 10.66 4.45
C ARG A 696 0.17 9.92 3.18
N ALA A 697 -0.77 9.60 2.29
CA ALA A 697 -0.47 8.98 1.01
C ALA A 697 0.34 9.92 0.09
N VAL A 698 0.02 11.23 0.06
CA VAL A 698 0.83 12.25 -0.64
C VAL A 698 2.26 12.30 -0.07
N GLN A 699 2.41 12.31 1.25
CA GLN A 699 3.73 12.32 1.90
C GLN A 699 4.59 11.09 1.58
N ARG A 700 3.96 9.98 1.16
CA ARG A 700 4.61 8.72 0.76
C ARG A 700 4.66 8.53 -0.75
N SER A 701 4.30 9.53 -1.55
CA SER A 701 4.20 9.42 -3.01
C SER A 701 3.28 8.31 -3.51
N ALA A 702 2.29 7.95 -2.71
CA ALA A 702 1.20 7.04 -3.06
C ALA A 702 0.04 7.84 -3.64
N TYR A 703 0.28 8.53 -4.77
CA TYR A 703 -0.65 9.54 -5.28
C TYR A 703 -1.98 8.96 -5.78
N LEU A 704 -2.01 7.72 -6.30
CA LEU A 704 -3.25 7.07 -6.73
C LEU A 704 -4.15 6.76 -5.53
N GLU A 705 -3.57 6.25 -4.45
CA GLU A 705 -4.22 6.03 -3.16
C GLU A 705 -4.68 7.35 -2.56
N ALA A 706 -3.84 8.39 -2.59
CA ALA A 706 -4.19 9.73 -2.12
C ALA A 706 -5.42 10.30 -2.85
N ILE A 707 -5.43 10.22 -4.19
CA ILE A 707 -6.57 10.64 -5.01
C ILE A 707 -7.83 9.87 -4.59
N HIS A 708 -7.73 8.55 -4.42
CA HIS A 708 -8.87 7.73 -3.98
C HIS A 708 -9.41 8.17 -2.61
N HIS A 709 -8.54 8.33 -1.61
CA HIS A 709 -8.91 8.72 -0.26
C HIS A 709 -9.58 10.10 -0.21
N LEU A 710 -8.98 11.09 -0.87
CA LEU A 710 -9.50 12.46 -0.88
C LEU A 710 -10.83 12.55 -1.64
N GLN A 711 -10.97 11.82 -2.75
CA GLN A 711 -12.24 11.72 -3.47
C GLN A 711 -13.32 11.04 -2.63
N LYS A 712 -12.98 9.99 -1.88
CA LYS A 712 -13.92 9.36 -0.93
C LYS A 712 -14.37 10.32 0.17
N GLY A 713 -13.46 11.12 0.71
CA GLY A 713 -13.78 12.21 1.62
C GLY A 713 -14.79 13.19 1.01
N LEU A 714 -14.55 13.65 -0.22
CA LEU A 714 -15.44 14.57 -0.96
C LEU A 714 -16.80 13.94 -1.28
N GLU A 715 -16.87 12.64 -1.59
CA GLU A 715 -18.13 11.91 -1.81
C GLU A 715 -18.98 11.85 -0.55
N LEU A 716 -18.38 11.55 0.60
CA LEU A 716 -19.07 11.49 1.89
C LEU A 716 -19.48 12.86 2.40
N LEU A 717 -18.68 13.88 2.11
CA LEU A 717 -18.99 15.23 2.53
C LEU A 717 -20.31 15.73 1.93
N LYS A 718 -20.64 15.33 0.68
CA LYS A 718 -21.93 15.63 0.01
C LYS A 718 -23.17 15.07 0.73
N THR A 719 -23.02 14.11 1.63
CA THR A 719 -24.15 13.55 2.40
C THR A 719 -24.42 14.29 3.69
N LEU A 720 -23.50 15.17 4.12
CA LEU A 720 -23.63 16.00 5.31
C LEU A 720 -24.38 17.31 4.97
N PRO A 721 -25.09 17.90 5.94
CA PRO A 721 -25.75 19.19 5.73
C PRO A 721 -24.71 20.30 5.52
N ASP A 722 -25.07 21.31 4.74
CA ASP A 722 -24.23 22.49 4.57
C ASP A 722 -24.03 23.21 5.91
N SER A 723 -22.78 23.31 6.35
CA SER A 723 -22.33 24.06 7.52
C SER A 723 -21.01 24.78 7.23
N PRO A 724 -20.58 25.75 8.07
CA PRO A 724 -19.23 26.33 7.95
C PRO A 724 -18.13 25.26 8.01
N GLU A 725 -18.28 24.25 8.87
CA GLU A 725 -17.36 23.11 8.94
C GLU A 725 -17.35 22.27 7.66
N HIS A 726 -18.50 22.12 6.99
CA HIS A 726 -18.59 21.46 5.69
C HIS A 726 -17.74 22.19 4.64
N ILE A 727 -17.84 23.52 4.56
CA ILE A 727 -17.04 24.36 3.65
C ILE A 727 -15.54 24.18 3.92
N GLN A 728 -15.12 24.23 5.19
CA GLN A 728 -13.72 24.10 5.56
C GLN A 728 -13.17 22.70 5.23
N ARG A 729 -13.92 21.64 5.54
CA ARG A 729 -13.53 20.26 5.20
C ARG A 729 -13.45 20.03 3.69
N GLU A 730 -14.37 20.62 2.92
CA GLU A 730 -14.32 20.53 1.47
C GLU A 730 -13.06 21.22 0.95
N LEU A 731 -12.76 22.40 1.47
CA LEU A 731 -11.59 23.17 1.10
C LEU A 731 -10.29 22.40 1.39
N ASP A 732 -10.16 21.82 2.59
CA ASP A 732 -8.96 21.07 2.98
C ASP A 732 -8.73 19.85 2.06
N LEU A 733 -9.79 19.10 1.75
CA LEU A 733 -9.73 17.98 0.80
C LEU A 733 -9.34 18.41 -0.61
N GLN A 734 -9.89 19.52 -1.12
CA GLN A 734 -9.54 20.05 -2.44
C GLN A 734 -8.07 20.49 -2.49
N ILE A 735 -7.59 21.20 -1.46
CA ILE A 735 -6.19 21.65 -1.38
C ILE A 735 -5.22 20.47 -1.32
N ALA A 736 -5.56 19.40 -0.59
CA ALA A 736 -4.77 18.18 -0.54
C ALA A 736 -4.79 17.40 -1.87
N LEU A 737 -5.90 17.46 -2.63
CA LEU A 737 -6.07 16.73 -3.88
C LEU A 737 -5.28 17.33 -5.05
N GLY A 738 -5.08 18.64 -5.05
CA GLY A 738 -4.35 19.37 -6.10
C GLY A 738 -2.96 18.79 -6.40
N PRO A 739 -2.04 18.69 -5.42
CA PRO A 739 -0.71 18.13 -5.63
C PRO A 739 -0.71 16.68 -6.16
N ALA A 740 -1.59 15.82 -5.64
CA ALA A 740 -1.69 14.43 -6.08
C ALA A 740 -2.14 14.31 -7.55
N LEU A 741 -3.08 15.17 -7.98
CA LEU A 741 -3.51 15.24 -9.38
C LEU A 741 -2.42 15.79 -10.29
N ILE A 742 -1.67 16.81 -9.85
CA ILE A 742 -0.53 17.35 -10.62
C ILE A 742 0.53 16.26 -10.84
N ALA A 743 0.85 15.49 -9.80
CA ALA A 743 1.84 14.41 -9.89
C ALA A 743 1.44 13.30 -10.88
N ILE A 744 0.14 12.93 -10.94
CA ILE A 744 -0.35 11.84 -11.80
C ILE A 744 -0.74 12.30 -13.21
N LYS A 745 -1.33 13.50 -13.35
CA LYS A 745 -1.92 13.97 -14.61
C LYS A 745 -1.20 15.16 -15.23
N GLY A 746 -0.21 15.73 -14.55
CA GLY A 746 0.49 16.94 -14.98
C GLY A 746 -0.18 18.24 -14.53
N TYR A 747 0.57 19.33 -14.61
CA TYR A 747 0.18 20.67 -14.13
C TYR A 747 -1.08 21.23 -14.80
N ALA A 748 -1.29 20.93 -16.09
CA ALA A 748 -2.34 21.52 -16.92
C ALA A 748 -3.56 20.59 -17.14
N ALA A 749 -3.72 19.55 -16.32
CA ALA A 749 -4.89 18.67 -16.39
C ALA A 749 -6.18 19.39 -15.92
N LEU A 750 -7.30 19.20 -16.63
CA LEU A 750 -8.57 19.87 -16.32
C LEU A 750 -9.10 19.56 -14.91
N GLU A 751 -8.76 18.41 -14.35
CA GLU A 751 -9.09 18.04 -12.98
C GLU A 751 -8.38 18.94 -11.96
N VAL A 752 -7.15 19.37 -12.23
CA VAL A 752 -6.40 20.32 -11.38
C VAL A 752 -7.11 21.68 -11.35
N GLU A 753 -7.53 22.18 -12.52
CA GLU A 753 -8.30 23.42 -12.63
C GLU A 753 -9.59 23.36 -11.81
N ARG A 754 -10.37 22.27 -11.95
CA ARG A 754 -11.64 22.10 -11.22
C ARG A 754 -11.46 22.13 -9.70
N VAL A 755 -10.41 21.46 -9.21
CA VAL A 755 -10.09 21.41 -7.77
C VAL A 755 -9.78 22.81 -7.24
N TYR A 756 -8.91 23.56 -7.90
CA TYR A 756 -8.54 24.89 -7.40
C TYR A 756 -9.59 25.97 -7.66
N ILE A 757 -10.42 25.87 -8.72
CA ILE A 757 -11.59 26.73 -8.89
C ILE A 757 -12.56 26.52 -7.72
N ARG A 758 -12.82 25.25 -7.35
CA ARG A 758 -13.70 24.95 -6.22
C ARG A 758 -13.09 25.44 -4.91
N ALA A 759 -11.80 25.22 -4.68
CA ALA A 759 -11.10 25.73 -3.50
C ALA A 759 -11.19 27.28 -3.40
N ARG A 760 -10.98 28.00 -4.50
CA ARG A 760 -11.14 29.47 -4.54
C ARG A 760 -12.56 29.90 -4.17
N ALA A 761 -13.57 29.25 -4.74
CA ALA A 761 -14.97 29.56 -4.46
C ALA A 761 -15.38 29.29 -3.00
N LEU A 762 -14.77 28.27 -2.36
CA LEU A 762 -14.97 27.98 -0.94
C LEU A 762 -14.25 29.02 -0.06
N CYS A 763 -13.00 29.37 -0.38
CA CYS A 763 -12.27 30.42 0.32
C CYS A 763 -12.99 31.78 0.30
N GLN A 764 -13.69 32.11 -0.79
CA GLN A 764 -14.43 33.37 -0.91
C GLN A 764 -15.71 33.43 -0.06
N GLN A 765 -16.17 32.30 0.48
CA GLN A 765 -17.34 32.25 1.38
C GLN A 765 -16.95 32.52 2.85
N VAL A 766 -15.66 32.47 3.18
CA VAL A 766 -15.14 32.70 4.53
C VAL A 766 -14.19 33.89 4.49
N ASP A 767 -14.52 34.95 5.22
CA ASP A 767 -13.67 36.15 5.28
C ASP A 767 -12.27 35.80 5.81
N ASP A 768 -11.25 36.34 5.14
CA ASP A 768 -9.83 36.18 5.48
C ASP A 768 -9.30 34.72 5.54
N ASN A 769 -9.84 33.83 4.71
CA ASN A 769 -9.37 32.44 4.67
C ASN A 769 -7.86 32.34 4.34
N PRO A 770 -7.03 31.68 5.18
CA PRO A 770 -5.59 31.58 4.97
C PRO A 770 -5.20 30.78 3.72
N LEU A 771 -6.08 29.88 3.25
CA LEU A 771 -5.83 29.02 2.09
C LEU A 771 -6.19 29.71 0.76
N LEU A 772 -6.78 30.91 0.77
CA LEU A 772 -7.12 31.64 -0.47
C LEU A 772 -5.88 31.87 -1.35
N PHE A 773 -4.74 32.24 -0.74
CA PHE A 773 -3.49 32.43 -1.45
C PHE A 773 -3.05 31.13 -2.14
N ARG A 774 -3.14 29.99 -1.44
CA ARG A 774 -2.77 28.67 -1.98
C ARG A 774 -3.67 28.22 -3.12
N ALA A 775 -4.98 28.47 -3.02
CA ALA A 775 -5.93 28.16 -4.09
C ALA A 775 -5.67 29.00 -5.35
N LEU A 776 -5.44 30.31 -5.18
CA LEU A 776 -5.10 31.22 -6.27
C LEU A 776 -3.74 30.86 -6.92
N TRP A 777 -2.75 30.49 -6.11
CA TRP A 777 -1.48 29.98 -6.60
C TRP A 777 -1.63 28.70 -7.42
N GLY A 778 -2.41 27.72 -6.95
CA GLY A 778 -2.67 26.49 -7.69
C GLY A 778 -3.31 26.74 -9.06
N LEU A 779 -4.24 27.70 -9.15
CA LEU A 779 -4.78 28.17 -10.43
C LEU A 779 -3.72 28.88 -11.28
N TRP A 780 -2.91 29.73 -10.67
CA TRP A 780 -1.84 30.43 -11.38
C TRP A 780 -0.86 29.44 -12.03
N VAL A 781 -0.43 28.40 -11.30
CA VAL A 781 0.44 27.34 -11.85
C VAL A 781 -0.23 26.62 -13.03
N PHE A 782 -1.52 26.29 -12.91
CA PHE A 782 -2.27 25.68 -14.02
C PHE A 782 -2.28 26.58 -15.26
N TYR A 783 -2.56 27.88 -15.10
CA TYR A 783 -2.70 28.82 -16.21
C TYR A 783 -1.35 29.25 -16.81
N ILE A 784 -0.29 29.40 -16.00
CA ILE A 784 1.04 29.76 -16.51
C ILE A 784 1.61 28.62 -17.36
N VAL A 785 1.50 27.37 -16.88
CA VAL A 785 1.99 26.18 -17.63
C VAL A 785 1.10 25.92 -18.84
N GLY A 786 -0.22 26.12 -18.74
CA GLY A 786 -1.16 25.99 -19.85
C GLY A 786 -1.19 27.17 -20.84
N ALA A 787 -0.17 28.04 -20.82
CA ALA A 787 -0.01 29.19 -21.71
C ALA A 787 -1.21 30.18 -21.75
N LYS A 788 -1.92 30.35 -20.64
CA LYS A 788 -3.01 31.34 -20.47
C LYS A 788 -2.51 32.54 -19.65
N HIS A 789 -1.49 33.21 -20.19
CA HIS A 789 -0.67 34.20 -19.48
C HIS A 789 -1.44 35.43 -18.99
N GLN A 790 -2.47 35.88 -19.73
CA GLN A 790 -3.33 36.98 -19.29
C GLN A 790 -4.12 36.62 -18.02
N THR A 791 -4.67 35.40 -17.96
CA THR A 791 -5.37 34.91 -16.76
C THR A 791 -4.40 34.70 -15.61
N ALA A 792 -3.19 34.20 -15.89
CA ALA A 792 -2.13 34.08 -14.89
C ALA A 792 -1.76 35.46 -14.31
N ARG A 793 -1.60 36.49 -15.13
CA ARG A 793 -1.36 37.87 -14.70
C ARG A 793 -2.47 38.39 -13.77
N GLU A 794 -3.74 38.23 -14.16
CA GLU A 794 -4.89 38.67 -13.34
C GLU A 794 -4.94 37.98 -11.97
N LEU A 795 -4.53 36.71 -11.90
CA LEU A 795 -4.41 35.97 -10.65
C LEU A 795 -3.21 36.44 -9.82
N ALA A 796 -2.07 36.72 -10.45
CA ALA A 796 -0.89 37.24 -9.79
C ALA A 796 -1.11 38.64 -9.20
N GLU A 797 -1.85 39.52 -9.90
CA GLU A 797 -2.29 40.83 -9.38
C GLU A 797 -3.21 40.68 -8.15
N GLN A 798 -4.11 39.68 -8.16
CA GLN A 798 -4.95 39.34 -6.99
C GLN A 798 -4.11 38.81 -5.82
N LEU A 799 -3.13 37.95 -6.08
CA LEU A 799 -2.20 37.43 -5.07
C LEU A 799 -1.39 38.55 -4.44
N LEU A 800 -0.89 39.49 -5.23
CA LEU A 800 -0.15 40.65 -4.74
C LEU A 800 -1.04 41.56 -3.89
N SER A 801 -2.26 41.83 -4.35
CA SER A 801 -3.24 42.61 -3.58
C SER A 801 -3.58 41.95 -2.24
N LEU A 802 -3.70 40.62 -2.21
CA LEU A 802 -3.96 39.85 -0.99
C LEU A 802 -2.75 39.91 -0.04
N ALA A 803 -1.54 39.69 -0.56
CA ALA A 803 -0.31 39.74 0.22
C ALA A 803 -0.08 41.13 0.83
N GLN A 804 -0.32 42.21 0.08
CA GLN A 804 -0.21 43.59 0.56
C GLN A 804 -1.19 43.90 1.69
N ARG A 805 -2.43 43.41 1.59
CA ARG A 805 -3.42 43.58 2.67
C ARG A 805 -3.02 42.83 3.94
N LYS A 806 -2.44 41.64 3.82
CA LYS A 806 -1.98 40.83 4.96
C LYS A 806 -0.67 41.35 5.57
N GLY A 807 0.17 42.01 4.78
CA GLY A 807 1.48 42.50 5.23
C GLY A 807 2.47 41.36 5.52
N ASP A 808 2.24 40.16 4.98
CA ASP A 808 3.10 38.99 5.16
C ASP A 808 4.26 39.03 4.15
N PRO A 809 5.54 39.13 4.59
CA PRO A 809 6.69 39.18 3.69
C PRO A 809 6.83 37.95 2.80
N ALA A 810 6.47 36.76 3.29
CA ALA A 810 6.55 35.52 2.51
C ALA A 810 5.52 35.50 1.38
N LEU A 811 4.29 35.96 1.65
CA LEU A 811 3.25 36.07 0.62
C LEU A 811 3.57 37.18 -0.39
N LEU A 812 4.16 38.29 0.06
CA LEU A 812 4.59 39.38 -0.82
C LEU A 812 5.68 38.90 -1.77
N LEU A 813 6.70 38.23 -1.25
CA LEU A 813 7.74 37.56 -2.03
C LEU A 813 7.11 36.69 -3.12
N MET A 814 6.28 35.73 -2.73
CA MET A 814 5.64 34.80 -3.66
C MET A 814 4.82 35.53 -4.75
N ALA A 815 4.04 36.54 -4.37
CA ALA A 815 3.22 37.28 -5.32
C ALA A 815 4.03 38.14 -6.31
N HIS A 816 5.14 38.74 -5.87
CA HIS A 816 6.06 39.44 -6.76
C HIS A 816 6.64 38.50 -7.82
N LEU A 817 7.07 37.30 -7.41
CA LEU A 817 7.63 36.31 -8.33
C LEU A 817 6.63 35.86 -9.39
N MET A 818 5.39 35.54 -8.98
CA MET A 818 4.34 35.09 -9.92
C MET A 818 3.96 36.17 -10.91
N LEU A 819 3.94 37.43 -10.47
CA LEU A 819 3.64 38.55 -11.35
C LEU A 819 4.80 38.84 -12.30
N GLY A 820 6.05 38.77 -11.82
CA GLY A 820 7.25 38.85 -12.66
C GLY A 820 7.24 37.82 -13.79
N ASP A 821 6.99 36.56 -13.45
CA ASP A 821 6.91 35.45 -14.41
C ASP A 821 5.79 35.65 -15.45
N SER A 822 4.59 36.02 -14.99
CA SER A 822 3.45 36.27 -15.89
C SER A 822 3.74 37.42 -16.87
N LEU A 823 4.39 38.48 -16.39
CA LEU A 823 4.75 39.65 -17.19
C LEU A 823 5.87 39.34 -18.19
N PHE A 824 6.81 38.46 -17.82
CA PHE A 824 7.86 37.99 -18.72
C PHE A 824 7.25 37.33 -19.97
N PHE A 825 6.34 36.36 -19.81
CA PHE A 825 5.72 35.67 -20.95
C PHE A 825 4.88 36.60 -21.84
N LEU A 826 4.29 37.64 -21.27
CA LEU A 826 3.56 38.69 -21.99
C LEU A 826 4.48 39.68 -22.73
N GLY A 827 5.80 39.62 -22.53
CA GLY A 827 6.78 40.52 -23.12
C GLY A 827 6.89 41.89 -22.43
N GLU A 828 6.33 42.04 -21.23
CA GLU A 828 6.37 43.27 -20.43
C GLU A 828 7.62 43.32 -19.54
N PHE A 829 8.81 43.22 -20.14
CA PHE A 829 10.07 42.95 -19.43
C PHE A 829 10.46 43.99 -18.38
N VAL A 830 10.18 45.28 -18.61
CA VAL A 830 10.49 46.34 -17.63
C VAL A 830 9.66 46.19 -16.36
N SER A 831 8.38 45.86 -16.52
CA SER A 831 7.49 45.60 -15.39
C SER A 831 7.90 44.31 -14.69
N ALA A 832 8.22 43.25 -15.45
CA ALA A 832 8.72 41.99 -14.90
C ALA A 832 9.95 42.21 -14.02
N ARG A 833 10.97 42.92 -14.53
CA ARG A 833 12.20 43.25 -13.79
C ARG A 833 11.93 43.90 -12.45
N LYS A 834 11.00 44.87 -12.40
CA LYS A 834 10.65 45.56 -11.14
C LYS A 834 10.11 44.57 -10.11
N HIS A 835 9.27 43.63 -10.52
CA HIS A 835 8.72 42.60 -9.64
C HIS A 835 9.78 41.56 -9.25
N ASP A 836 10.63 41.15 -10.18
CA ASP A 836 11.75 40.25 -9.93
C ASP A 836 12.71 40.82 -8.87
N GLU A 837 13.13 42.08 -9.02
CA GLU A 837 13.99 42.79 -8.06
C GLU A 837 13.34 42.91 -6.68
N GLN A 838 12.03 43.20 -6.62
CA GLN A 838 11.28 43.28 -5.37
C GLN A 838 11.16 41.93 -4.67
N GLY A 839 10.89 40.85 -5.42
CA GLY A 839 10.85 39.49 -4.89
C GLY A 839 12.22 39.08 -4.36
N ILE A 840 13.28 39.24 -5.16
CA ILE A 840 14.65 38.88 -4.75
C ILE A 840 15.07 39.63 -3.48
N ALA A 841 14.72 40.91 -3.34
CA ALA A 841 15.04 41.72 -2.16
C ALA A 841 14.31 41.26 -0.88
N LEU A 842 13.14 40.63 -1.00
CA LEU A 842 12.36 40.11 0.14
C LEU A 842 12.83 38.72 0.60
N TYR A 843 13.68 38.05 -0.16
CA TYR A 843 14.07 36.67 0.13
C TYR A 843 15.11 36.57 1.25
N ASP A 844 14.73 35.90 2.36
CA ASP A 844 15.63 35.42 3.40
C ASP A 844 15.71 33.86 3.36
N PRO A 845 16.88 33.27 3.07
CA PRO A 845 17.06 31.81 3.05
C PRO A 845 16.69 31.10 4.36
N GLN A 846 16.91 31.72 5.52
CA GLN A 846 16.63 31.08 6.81
C GLN A 846 15.13 30.98 7.07
N GLN A 847 14.36 31.95 6.58
CA GLN A 847 12.92 32.03 6.81
C GLN A 847 12.10 31.35 5.72
N HIS A 848 12.59 31.33 4.48
CA HIS A 848 11.75 31.01 3.32
C HIS A 848 12.06 29.66 2.66
N ARG A 849 13.15 28.96 3.02
CA ARG A 849 13.48 27.64 2.43
C ARG A 849 12.35 26.62 2.58
N SER A 850 11.60 26.63 3.68
CA SER A 850 10.47 25.72 3.90
C SER A 850 9.32 25.91 2.91
N LEU A 851 9.23 27.07 2.25
CA LEU A 851 8.21 27.35 1.24
C LEU A 851 8.37 26.48 -0.01
N ALA A 852 9.57 25.93 -0.26
CA ALA A 852 9.79 24.99 -1.35
C ALA A 852 8.91 23.75 -1.26
N PHE A 853 8.64 23.27 -0.04
CA PHE A 853 7.76 22.12 0.19
C PHE A 853 6.27 22.47 0.07
N LEU A 854 5.92 23.75 0.21
CA LEU A 854 4.54 24.23 0.09
C LEU A 854 4.17 24.60 -1.36
N TYR A 855 5.13 25.15 -2.11
CA TYR A 855 4.95 25.73 -3.45
C TYR A 855 5.84 25.11 -4.53
N ILE A 856 6.33 23.88 -4.31
CA ILE A 856 7.10 23.07 -5.27
C ILE A 856 8.53 23.60 -5.53
N HIS A 857 8.80 24.89 -5.35
CA HIS A 857 10.08 25.54 -5.60
C HIS A 857 10.47 26.52 -4.50
N ASP A 858 11.77 26.67 -4.28
CA ASP A 858 12.28 27.74 -3.42
C ASP A 858 12.07 29.10 -4.14
N PRO A 859 11.48 30.09 -3.46
CA PRO A 859 11.17 31.37 -4.10
C PRO A 859 12.42 32.18 -4.47
N GLY A 860 13.49 32.12 -3.68
CA GLY A 860 14.71 32.87 -3.95
C GLY A 860 15.46 32.37 -5.17
N GLN A 861 15.44 31.05 -5.37
CA GLN A 861 15.92 30.38 -6.58
C GLN A 861 15.04 30.72 -7.78
N LEU A 862 13.72 30.52 -7.68
CA LEU A 862 12.77 30.74 -8.76
C LEU A 862 12.87 32.17 -9.29
N GLY A 863 12.88 33.17 -8.39
CA GLY A 863 12.98 34.57 -8.77
C GLY A 863 14.26 34.92 -9.51
N ARG A 864 15.41 34.35 -9.11
CA ARG A 864 16.67 34.57 -9.82
C ARG A 864 16.72 33.89 -11.18
N SER A 865 16.13 32.69 -11.29
CA SER A 865 16.04 31.99 -12.58
C SER A 865 15.21 32.76 -13.61
N ILE A 866 14.08 33.34 -13.20
CA ILE A 866 13.24 34.16 -14.08
C ILE A 866 13.91 35.51 -14.38
N ALA A 867 14.46 36.16 -13.34
CA ALA A 867 15.18 37.43 -13.51
C ALA A 867 16.30 37.31 -14.54
N ALA A 868 17.01 36.18 -14.58
CA ALA A 868 18.06 35.97 -15.56
C ALA A 868 17.57 36.12 -17.01
N TRP A 869 16.40 35.58 -17.34
CA TRP A 869 15.81 35.75 -18.67
C TRP A 869 15.36 37.19 -18.91
N THR A 870 14.67 37.80 -17.94
CA THR A 870 14.22 39.19 -18.03
C THR A 870 15.38 40.17 -18.28
N PHE A 871 16.48 40.03 -17.53
CA PHE A 871 17.66 40.88 -17.66
C PHE A 871 18.35 40.67 -19.01
N TRP A 872 18.44 39.42 -19.49
CA TRP A 872 18.99 39.16 -20.82
C TRP A 872 18.14 39.83 -21.91
N CYS A 873 16.82 39.67 -21.89
CA CYS A 873 15.92 40.32 -22.85
C CYS A 873 16.11 41.85 -22.86
N LEU A 874 16.22 42.46 -21.67
CA LEU A 874 16.44 43.90 -21.51
C LEU A 874 17.84 44.38 -21.92
N GLY A 875 18.78 43.49 -22.25
CA GLY A 875 20.12 43.84 -22.72
C GLY A 875 21.21 43.88 -21.64
N TYR A 876 21.00 43.19 -20.52
CA TYR A 876 21.97 43.04 -19.42
C TYR A 876 22.47 41.58 -19.32
N PRO A 877 23.25 41.09 -20.30
CA PRO A 877 23.68 39.70 -20.37
C PRO A 877 24.59 39.25 -19.22
N ASP A 878 25.42 40.13 -18.64
CA ASP A 878 26.33 39.75 -17.56
C ASP A 878 25.58 39.63 -16.23
N GLN A 879 24.66 40.56 -15.96
CA GLN A 879 23.73 40.46 -14.83
C GLN A 879 22.82 39.23 -14.94
N ALA A 880 22.35 38.90 -16.14
CA ALA A 880 21.58 37.68 -16.39
C ALA A 880 22.36 36.41 -15.97
N LEU A 881 23.64 36.33 -16.35
CA LEU A 881 24.49 35.21 -15.99
C LEU A 881 24.77 35.16 -14.49
N GLN A 882 24.96 36.31 -13.85
CA GLN A 882 25.11 36.40 -12.40
C GLN A 882 23.89 35.82 -11.66
N HIS A 883 22.68 36.21 -12.06
CA HIS A 883 21.46 35.67 -11.45
C HIS A 883 21.34 34.15 -11.60
N THR A 884 21.72 33.61 -12.77
CA THR A 884 21.75 32.15 -12.97
C THR A 884 22.76 31.48 -12.05
N HIS A 885 23.95 32.07 -11.85
CA HIS A 885 24.95 31.52 -10.94
C HIS A 885 24.45 31.49 -9.49
N GLU A 886 23.86 32.59 -9.03
CA GLU A 886 23.27 32.69 -7.68
C GLU A 886 22.14 31.66 -7.48
N ALA A 887 21.27 31.46 -8.49
CA ALA A 887 20.21 30.46 -8.45
C ALA A 887 20.77 29.03 -8.35
N LEU A 888 21.85 28.72 -9.09
CA LEU A 888 22.52 27.42 -9.02
C LEU A 888 23.14 27.17 -7.64
N THR A 889 23.81 28.17 -7.07
CA THR A 889 24.37 28.08 -5.71
C THR A 889 23.28 27.80 -4.68
N LEU A 890 22.18 28.57 -4.69
CA LEU A 890 21.05 28.35 -3.78
C LEU A 890 20.47 26.94 -3.91
N SER A 891 20.25 26.47 -5.14
CA SER A 891 19.74 25.12 -5.41
C SER A 891 20.64 24.02 -4.87
N GLN A 892 21.95 24.16 -5.05
CA GLN A 892 22.93 23.19 -4.59
C GLN A 892 22.99 23.11 -3.05
N GLU A 893 22.88 24.26 -2.37
CA GLU A 893 22.88 24.33 -0.91
C GLU A 893 21.64 23.69 -0.26
N MET A 894 20.47 23.76 -0.89
CA MET A 894 19.22 23.21 -0.34
C MET A 894 19.08 21.70 -0.54
N SER A 895 19.82 21.14 -1.50
CA SER A 895 19.66 19.77 -2.02
C SER A 895 18.20 19.39 -2.33
N HIS A 896 17.40 20.36 -2.81
CA HIS A 896 16.03 20.12 -3.28
C HIS A 896 16.03 19.82 -4.80
N PRO A 897 15.86 18.56 -5.23
CA PRO A 897 16.15 18.16 -6.61
C PRO A 897 15.25 18.83 -7.65
N HIS A 898 13.98 19.09 -7.33
CA HIS A 898 13.05 19.75 -8.25
C HIS A 898 13.43 21.21 -8.51
N SER A 899 13.91 21.94 -7.49
CA SER A 899 14.43 23.31 -7.64
C SER A 899 15.70 23.34 -8.48
N LEU A 900 16.59 22.35 -8.28
CA LEU A 900 17.81 22.22 -9.09
C LEU A 900 17.48 21.90 -10.55
N ALA A 901 16.53 21.00 -10.82
CA ALA A 901 16.09 20.67 -12.17
C ALA A 901 15.54 21.92 -12.88
N LEU A 902 14.65 22.68 -12.23
CA LEU A 902 14.17 23.94 -12.79
C LEU A 902 15.31 24.92 -13.05
N THR A 903 16.25 25.07 -12.11
CA THR A 903 17.39 25.98 -12.28
C THR A 903 18.29 25.58 -13.46
N LEU A 904 18.59 24.29 -13.60
CA LEU A 904 19.37 23.75 -14.72
C LEU A 904 18.65 23.99 -16.06
N TYR A 905 17.33 23.80 -16.09
CA TYR A 905 16.51 24.12 -17.26
C TYR A 905 16.59 25.60 -17.63
N CYS A 906 16.39 26.50 -16.65
CA CYS A 906 16.49 27.94 -16.87
C CYS A 906 17.90 28.38 -17.31
N ALA A 907 18.93 27.80 -16.71
CA ALA A 907 20.33 28.07 -17.06
C ALA A 907 20.65 27.60 -18.49
N ALA A 908 20.18 26.40 -18.88
CA ALA A 908 20.37 25.88 -20.23
C ALA A 908 19.71 26.78 -21.28
N LEU A 909 18.49 27.27 -21.00
CA LEU A 909 17.81 28.25 -21.84
C LEU A 909 18.59 29.58 -21.92
N LEU A 910 19.10 30.11 -20.81
CA LEU A 910 19.90 31.34 -20.86
C LEU A 910 21.18 31.18 -21.68
N HIS A 911 21.90 30.07 -21.51
CA HIS A 911 23.09 29.79 -22.31
C HIS A 911 22.74 29.62 -23.80
N GLN A 912 21.58 29.04 -24.11
CA GLN A 912 21.03 29.03 -25.46
C GLN A 912 20.77 30.47 -25.93
N PHE A 913 20.13 31.33 -25.12
CA PHE A 913 19.89 32.74 -25.47
C PHE A 913 21.21 33.45 -25.74
N ARG A 914 22.29 33.14 -25.02
CA ARG A 914 23.62 33.72 -25.25
C ARG A 914 24.42 33.06 -26.39
N ARG A 915 23.87 32.01 -27.03
CA ARG A 915 24.50 31.17 -28.07
C ARG A 915 25.78 30.48 -27.60
N GLU A 916 25.82 30.10 -26.33
CA GLU A 916 26.94 29.42 -25.67
C GLU A 916 26.73 27.89 -25.71
N VAL A 917 26.94 27.29 -26.88
CA VAL A 917 26.59 25.88 -27.18
C VAL A 917 27.13 24.90 -26.13
N GLN A 918 28.41 25.01 -25.76
CA GLN A 918 29.05 24.11 -24.79
C GLN A 918 28.42 24.22 -23.39
N ALA A 919 28.16 25.44 -22.91
CA ALA A 919 27.56 25.63 -21.60
C ALA A 919 26.09 25.19 -21.57
N ALA A 920 25.34 25.42 -22.67
CA ALA A 920 23.99 24.91 -22.83
C ALA A 920 23.95 23.38 -22.81
N GLN A 921 24.89 22.71 -23.49
CA GLN A 921 25.05 21.26 -23.48
C GLN A 921 25.25 20.72 -22.06
N GLU A 922 26.23 21.26 -21.33
CA GLU A 922 26.54 20.81 -19.96
C GLU A 922 25.33 20.93 -19.02
N ARG A 923 24.54 22.01 -19.15
CA ARG A 923 23.34 22.21 -18.33
C ARG A 923 22.19 21.29 -18.76
N ALA A 924 21.99 21.10 -20.06
CA ALA A 924 20.95 20.21 -20.60
C ALA A 924 21.23 18.74 -20.25
N GLU A 925 22.49 18.30 -20.31
CA GLU A 925 22.92 16.96 -19.89
C GLU A 925 22.74 16.76 -18.37
N ALA A 926 23.14 17.74 -17.56
CA ALA A 926 22.91 17.69 -16.12
C ALA A 926 21.41 17.64 -15.78
N LEU A 927 20.58 18.43 -16.49
CA LEU A 927 19.13 18.39 -16.35
C LEU A 927 18.57 17.02 -16.75
N MET A 928 19.00 16.46 -17.89
CA MET A 928 18.53 15.17 -18.38
C MET A 928 18.87 14.06 -17.39
N ALA A 929 20.10 14.04 -16.90
CA ALA A 929 20.56 13.07 -15.91
C ALA A 929 19.71 13.18 -14.62
N LEU A 930 19.54 14.40 -14.11
CA LEU A 930 18.73 14.64 -12.92
C LEU A 930 17.26 14.26 -13.18
N ALA A 931 16.60 14.81 -14.19
CA ALA A 931 15.19 14.54 -14.47
C ALA A 931 14.90 13.04 -14.68
N THR A 932 15.82 12.31 -15.32
CA THR A 932 15.70 10.86 -15.50
C THR A 932 15.92 10.11 -14.19
N GLU A 933 16.94 10.47 -13.40
CA GLU A 933 17.19 9.88 -12.07
C GLU A 933 16.02 10.15 -11.11
N GLN A 934 15.41 11.33 -11.22
CA GLN A 934 14.35 11.83 -10.34
C GLN A 934 12.94 11.45 -10.79
N GLY A 935 12.76 10.93 -12.01
CA GLY A 935 11.45 10.67 -12.60
C GLY A 935 10.64 11.93 -12.93
N PHE A 936 11.29 13.09 -13.12
CA PHE A 936 10.60 14.35 -13.43
C PHE A 936 10.21 14.41 -14.91
N SER A 937 9.06 13.80 -15.23
CA SER A 937 8.55 13.71 -16.61
C SER A 937 8.41 15.06 -17.32
N PHE A 938 8.13 16.15 -16.59
CA PHE A 938 7.98 17.48 -17.17
C PHE A 938 9.28 18.05 -17.79
N PHE A 939 10.44 17.79 -17.18
CA PHE A 939 11.71 18.40 -17.61
C PHE A 939 12.41 17.62 -18.74
N VAL A 940 12.15 16.31 -18.85
CA VAL A 940 12.79 15.44 -19.85
C VAL A 940 12.60 15.97 -21.28
N PRO A 941 11.38 16.30 -21.76
CA PRO A 941 11.20 16.76 -23.13
C PRO A 941 11.93 18.07 -23.43
N GLY A 942 11.94 19.01 -22.48
CA GLY A 942 12.67 20.28 -22.63
C GLY A 942 14.18 20.08 -22.72
N ALA A 943 14.74 19.16 -21.93
CA ALA A 943 16.14 18.78 -22.03
C ALA A 943 16.45 18.12 -23.38
N THR A 944 15.59 17.22 -23.88
CA THR A 944 15.74 16.58 -25.19
C THR A 944 15.77 17.60 -26.33
N ILE A 945 14.90 18.60 -26.30
CA ILE A 945 14.87 19.65 -27.34
C ILE A 945 16.16 20.48 -27.32
N LEU A 946 16.65 20.85 -26.13
CA LEU A 946 17.91 21.60 -26.01
C LEU A 946 19.12 20.79 -26.46
N GLN A 947 19.15 19.48 -26.18
CA GLN A 947 20.18 18.57 -26.72
C GLN A 947 20.09 18.48 -28.25
N GLY A 948 18.89 18.37 -28.81
CA GLY A 948 18.68 18.40 -30.26
C GLY A 948 19.19 19.69 -30.92
N TRP A 949 18.98 20.84 -30.28
CA TRP A 949 19.55 22.11 -30.74
C TRP A 949 21.08 22.12 -30.69
N VAL A 950 21.69 21.62 -29.60
CA VAL A 950 23.16 21.51 -29.48
C VAL A 950 23.74 20.66 -30.62
N LEU A 951 23.12 19.51 -30.92
CA LEU A 951 23.55 18.64 -32.02
C LEU A 951 23.49 19.36 -33.37
N ALA A 952 22.43 20.14 -33.60
CA ALA A 952 22.31 20.96 -34.80
C ALA A 952 23.41 22.02 -34.92
N GLU A 953 23.76 22.73 -33.83
CA GLU A 953 24.88 23.68 -33.83
C GLU A 953 26.24 23.01 -34.05
N GLN A 954 26.38 21.74 -33.68
CA GLN A 954 27.58 20.92 -33.89
C GLN A 954 27.65 20.29 -35.29
N GLY A 955 26.69 20.59 -36.18
CA GLY A 955 26.66 20.11 -37.56
C GLY A 955 25.91 18.79 -37.78
N GLN A 956 25.24 18.26 -36.75
CA GLN A 956 24.42 17.04 -36.81
C GLN A 956 22.93 17.40 -36.91
N GLY A 957 22.57 18.20 -37.92
CA GLY A 957 21.24 18.82 -38.03
C GLY A 957 20.07 17.84 -38.11
N GLU A 958 20.18 16.74 -38.87
CA GLU A 958 19.08 15.76 -39.01
C GLU A 958 18.77 15.03 -37.69
N GLU A 959 19.81 14.59 -36.98
CA GLU A 959 19.68 13.95 -35.67
C GLU A 959 19.15 14.94 -34.62
N GLY A 960 19.66 16.17 -34.64
CA GLY A 960 19.18 17.25 -33.79
C GLY A 960 17.68 17.53 -33.98
N MET A 961 17.21 17.65 -35.22
CA MET A 961 15.78 17.84 -35.52
C MET A 961 14.93 16.67 -35.02
N ALA A 962 15.38 15.42 -35.16
CA ALA A 962 14.65 14.25 -34.69
C ALA A 962 14.44 14.29 -33.16
N GLN A 963 15.47 14.67 -32.40
CA GLN A 963 15.35 14.84 -30.94
C GLN A 963 14.41 15.99 -30.57
N MET A 964 14.46 17.12 -31.29
CA MET A 964 13.55 18.24 -31.04
C MET A 964 12.08 17.87 -31.28
N HIS A 965 11.78 17.13 -32.35
CA HIS A 965 10.43 16.61 -32.60
C HIS A 965 9.98 15.64 -31.50
N GLN A 966 10.85 14.71 -31.10
CA GLN A 966 10.55 13.77 -30.02
C GLN A 966 10.16 14.49 -28.72
N GLY A 967 10.87 15.55 -28.34
CA GLY A 967 10.54 16.33 -27.15
C GLY A 967 9.23 17.11 -27.29
N LEU A 968 8.97 17.73 -28.45
CA LEU A 968 7.71 18.43 -28.70
C LEU A 968 6.50 17.49 -28.64
N ASP A 969 6.61 16.30 -29.25
CA ASP A 969 5.57 15.26 -29.22
C ASP A 969 5.33 14.74 -27.79
N ALA A 970 6.40 14.54 -27.01
CA ALA A 970 6.30 14.10 -25.62
C ALA A 970 5.56 15.11 -24.74
N TRP A 971 5.83 16.41 -24.87
CA TRP A 971 5.05 17.44 -24.17
C TRP A 971 3.60 17.49 -24.63
N GLN A 972 3.34 17.34 -25.93
CA GLN A 972 1.98 17.31 -26.46
C GLN A 972 1.17 16.13 -25.90
N ALA A 973 1.79 14.97 -25.73
CA ALA A 973 1.17 13.80 -25.10
C ALA A 973 0.82 14.00 -23.61
N MET A 974 1.50 14.92 -22.91
CA MET A 974 1.20 15.28 -21.51
C MET A 974 0.01 16.23 -21.35
N GLY A 975 -0.63 16.65 -22.44
CA GLY A 975 -2.01 17.15 -22.39
C GLY A 975 -2.21 18.63 -22.10
N ALA A 976 -1.42 19.54 -22.70
CA ALA A 976 -1.80 20.94 -22.89
C ALA A 976 -0.88 21.67 -23.90
N GLU A 977 -1.31 22.86 -24.34
CA GLU A 977 -0.39 23.89 -24.87
C GLU A 977 0.52 24.34 -23.72
N VAL A 978 1.70 23.73 -23.64
CA VAL A 978 2.70 24.06 -22.62
C VAL A 978 3.32 25.42 -22.94
N CYS A 979 3.57 26.25 -21.93
CA CYS A 979 4.44 27.42 -22.07
C CYS A 979 5.76 27.03 -22.74
N TRP A 980 6.38 27.94 -23.49
CA TRP A 980 7.57 27.69 -24.32
C TRP A 980 7.37 26.90 -25.61
N ARG A 981 6.19 26.31 -25.88
CA ARG A 981 5.97 25.60 -27.16
C ARG A 981 6.31 26.46 -28.37
N GLY A 982 5.82 27.71 -28.41
CA GLY A 982 6.11 28.63 -29.50
C GLY A 982 7.60 28.92 -29.63
N TYR A 983 8.30 29.05 -28.50
CA TYR A 983 9.74 29.29 -28.47
C TYR A 983 10.51 28.13 -29.13
N PHE A 984 10.19 26.88 -28.76
CA PHE A 984 10.86 25.70 -29.31
C PHE A 984 10.52 25.43 -30.78
N LEU A 985 9.31 25.78 -31.24
CA LEU A 985 8.97 25.78 -32.67
C LEU A 985 9.85 26.78 -33.44
N GLY A 986 10.09 27.96 -32.89
CA GLY A 986 11.00 28.95 -33.46
C GLY A 986 12.44 28.45 -33.52
N LEU A 987 12.92 27.80 -32.46
CA LEU A 987 14.25 27.21 -32.43
C LEU A 987 14.42 26.09 -33.48
N LEU A 988 13.42 25.22 -33.60
CA LEU A 988 13.41 24.17 -34.61
C LEU A 988 13.36 24.75 -36.03
N ALA A 989 12.61 25.83 -36.25
CA ALA A 989 12.59 26.53 -37.53
C ALA A 989 13.97 27.09 -37.94
N GLU A 990 14.74 27.60 -36.97
CA GLU A 990 16.13 28.02 -37.22
C GLU A 990 17.00 26.83 -37.67
N VAL A 991 16.86 25.67 -37.02
CA VAL A 991 17.56 24.44 -37.40
C VAL A 991 17.17 23.98 -38.80
N TYR A 992 15.89 24.03 -39.17
CA TYR A 992 15.42 23.77 -40.53
C TYR A 992 16.10 24.66 -41.58
N GLY A 993 16.32 25.94 -41.24
CA GLY A 993 17.12 26.85 -42.08
C GLY A 993 18.56 26.36 -42.27
N LYS A 994 19.22 25.94 -41.20
CA LYS A 994 20.62 25.47 -41.21
C LYS A 994 20.81 24.20 -42.04
N VAL A 995 19.83 23.31 -42.09
CA VAL A 995 19.86 22.10 -42.94
C VAL A 995 19.36 22.34 -44.37
N GLY A 996 19.05 23.60 -44.75
CA GLY A 996 18.65 23.96 -46.10
C GLY A 996 17.19 23.66 -46.44
N GLN A 997 16.31 23.58 -45.44
CA GLN A 997 14.88 23.32 -45.58
C GLN A 997 14.03 24.51 -45.09
N PRO A 998 14.16 25.71 -45.70
CA PRO A 998 13.53 26.93 -45.18
C PRO A 998 11.99 26.91 -45.25
N GLU A 999 11.39 26.12 -46.15
CA GLU A 999 9.93 26.04 -46.29
C GLU A 999 9.28 25.39 -45.06
N GLU A 1000 9.87 24.31 -44.54
CA GLU A 1000 9.40 23.66 -43.31
C GLU A 1000 9.58 24.57 -42.08
N GLY A 1001 10.70 25.28 -42.00
CA GLY A 1001 10.92 26.27 -40.95
C GLY A 1001 9.89 27.41 -40.98
N LEU A 1002 9.50 27.88 -42.18
CA LEU A 1002 8.45 28.90 -42.33
C LEU A 1002 7.07 28.39 -41.89
N ASN A 1003 6.75 27.12 -42.11
CA ASN A 1003 5.52 26.49 -41.63
C ASN A 1003 5.48 26.46 -40.09
N LEU A 1004 6.58 26.09 -39.44
CA LEU A 1004 6.69 26.09 -37.97
C LEU A 1004 6.58 27.50 -37.38
N LEU A 1005 7.18 28.51 -38.02
CA LEU A 1005 7.03 29.91 -37.59
C LEU A 1005 5.61 30.43 -37.77
N ALA A 1006 4.89 29.99 -38.81
CA ALA A 1006 3.48 30.32 -38.97
C ALA A 1006 2.65 29.74 -37.82
N GLU A 1007 2.96 28.51 -37.36
CA GLU A 1007 2.36 27.93 -36.17
C GLU A 1007 2.72 28.73 -34.91
N ALA A 1008 4.00 29.04 -34.68
CA ALA A 1008 4.45 29.82 -33.52
C ALA A 1008 3.79 31.21 -33.44
N LEU A 1009 3.69 31.93 -34.56
CA LEU A 1009 3.02 33.23 -34.64
C LEU A 1009 1.50 33.12 -34.48
N ALA A 1010 0.88 32.00 -34.88
CA ALA A 1010 -0.53 31.75 -34.60
C ALA A 1010 -0.79 31.54 -33.10
N LEU A 1011 0.16 30.93 -32.38
CA LEU A 1011 0.08 30.76 -30.93
C LEU A 1011 0.06 32.10 -30.19
N VAL A 1012 0.81 33.12 -30.62
CA VAL A 1012 0.77 34.48 -30.03
C VAL A 1012 -0.65 34.99 -29.87
N ASN A 1013 -1.45 34.88 -30.93
CA ASN A 1013 -2.82 35.38 -30.93
C ASN A 1013 -3.76 34.55 -30.05
N LYS A 1014 -3.41 33.28 -29.80
CA LYS A 1014 -4.21 32.35 -29.00
C LYS A 1014 -3.87 32.42 -27.51
N THR A 1015 -2.59 32.51 -27.16
CA THR A 1015 -2.08 32.40 -25.79
C THR A 1015 -1.70 33.75 -25.18
N GLY A 1016 -1.42 34.74 -26.02
CA GLY A 1016 -0.82 36.01 -25.59
C GLY A 1016 0.66 35.89 -25.24
N GLU A 1017 1.31 34.74 -25.50
CA GLU A 1017 2.74 34.54 -25.28
C GLU A 1017 3.54 35.34 -26.31
N ARG A 1018 4.22 36.41 -25.86
CA ARG A 1018 4.89 37.39 -26.72
C ARG A 1018 6.37 37.55 -26.46
N HIS A 1019 6.91 36.92 -25.41
CA HIS A 1019 8.30 37.08 -24.98
C HIS A 1019 9.35 36.84 -26.09
N TRP A 1020 9.05 36.01 -27.09
CA TRP A 1020 9.95 35.68 -28.20
C TRP A 1020 9.45 36.14 -29.58
N GLU A 1021 8.38 36.95 -29.62
CA GLU A 1021 7.70 37.35 -30.86
C GLU A 1021 8.62 38.07 -31.85
N ALA A 1022 9.48 38.97 -31.36
CA ALA A 1022 10.46 39.67 -32.19
C ALA A 1022 11.42 38.69 -32.90
N GLU A 1023 11.86 37.65 -32.21
CA GLU A 1023 12.81 36.69 -32.75
C GLU A 1023 12.17 35.79 -33.81
N TRP A 1024 10.90 35.41 -33.66
CA TRP A 1024 10.18 34.66 -34.70
C TRP A 1024 10.07 35.44 -36.02
N TYR A 1025 9.83 36.76 -35.95
CA TYR A 1025 9.86 37.62 -37.14
C TYR A 1025 11.28 37.72 -37.73
N ARG A 1026 12.33 37.81 -36.90
CA ARG A 1026 13.71 37.79 -37.38
C ARG A 1026 14.05 36.50 -38.11
N ILE A 1027 13.79 35.34 -37.51
CA ILE A 1027 14.07 34.02 -38.11
C ILE A 1027 13.27 33.86 -39.41
N LYS A 1028 12.00 34.31 -39.43
CA LYS A 1028 11.18 34.30 -40.66
C LYS A 1028 11.84 35.09 -41.78
N GLY A 1029 12.37 36.27 -41.49
CA GLY A 1029 13.13 37.08 -42.45
C GLY A 1029 14.36 36.33 -42.99
N GLU A 1030 15.11 35.66 -42.12
CA GLU A 1030 16.29 34.88 -42.52
C GLU A 1030 15.93 33.69 -43.43
N LEU A 1031 14.88 32.94 -43.10
CA LEU A 1031 14.41 31.83 -43.93
C LEU A 1031 13.89 32.29 -45.30
N LEU A 1032 13.23 33.46 -45.37
CA LEU A 1032 12.81 34.06 -46.65
C LEU A 1032 14.01 34.44 -47.52
N LEU A 1033 15.08 34.98 -46.93
CA LEU A 1033 16.33 35.26 -47.65
C LEU A 1033 16.99 33.97 -48.17
N MET A 1034 16.98 32.89 -47.38
CA MET A 1034 17.48 31.58 -47.81
C MET A 1034 16.66 31.01 -48.98
N GLN A 1035 15.33 31.11 -48.93
CA GLN A 1035 14.45 30.69 -50.02
C GLN A 1035 14.70 31.50 -51.31
N ALA A 1036 14.93 32.82 -51.16
CA ALA A 1036 15.29 33.69 -52.29
C ALA A 1036 16.63 33.30 -52.92
N ALA A 1037 17.64 32.95 -52.11
CA ALA A 1037 18.95 32.50 -52.58
C ALA A 1037 18.87 31.13 -53.29
N GLY A 1038 18.10 30.18 -52.76
CA GLY A 1038 17.90 28.85 -53.35
C GLY A 1038 17.20 28.88 -54.71
N ARG A 1039 16.24 29.79 -54.91
CA ARG A 1039 15.55 29.99 -56.21
C ARG A 1039 16.43 30.65 -57.28
N GLY A 1040 17.48 31.39 -56.88
CA GLY A 1040 18.45 31.99 -57.79
C GLY A 1040 19.48 31.02 -58.36
N GLY A 1041 19.69 29.86 -57.72
CA GLY A 1041 20.69 28.85 -58.10
C GLY A 1041 20.22 27.79 -59.10
N SER A 1042 18.90 27.58 -59.28
CA SER A 1042 18.36 26.61 -60.23
C SER A 1042 18.16 27.22 -61.63
N ARG A 1043 19.27 27.54 -62.29
CA ARG A 1043 19.32 27.80 -63.74
C ARG A 1043 20.24 26.81 -64.44
N THR A 1044 20.00 25.51 -64.27
CA THR A 1044 20.45 24.48 -65.23
C THR A 1044 19.48 23.30 -65.31
N ALA A 1045 18.77 23.25 -66.44
CA ALA A 1045 18.19 22.10 -67.15
C ALA A 1045 16.89 21.41 -66.65
N SER A 1046 15.88 21.46 -67.57
CA SER A 1046 14.68 20.60 -67.69
C SER A 1046 13.51 20.96 -66.76
N THR A 1047 12.29 21.32 -67.17
CA THR A 1047 11.50 20.99 -68.37
C THR A 1047 10.36 22.01 -68.52
N LYS A 1048 9.98 22.34 -69.76
CA LYS A 1048 8.87 23.25 -70.13
C LYS A 1048 7.51 22.80 -69.55
N THR A 1049 6.82 23.62 -68.75
CA THR A 1049 5.40 23.99 -68.95
C THR A 1049 4.89 25.03 -67.93
N SER A 1050 3.94 25.85 -68.41
CA SER A 1050 3.16 26.91 -67.74
C SER A 1050 3.85 28.27 -67.58
N ALA A 1051 3.62 29.09 -68.61
CA ALA A 1051 3.68 30.54 -68.54
C ALA A 1051 2.59 31.05 -67.60
N LEU A 1052 2.98 31.85 -66.60
CA LEU A 1052 2.26 32.97 -65.95
C LEU A 1052 2.93 33.26 -64.58
N SER A 1053 4.03 34.02 -64.57
CA SER A 1053 4.47 34.90 -63.45
C SER A 1053 5.82 35.63 -63.69
N ASP A 1054 6.20 35.89 -64.95
CA ASP A 1054 7.37 36.74 -65.29
C ASP A 1054 7.12 38.25 -65.07
N ALA A 1055 6.44 38.61 -63.97
CA ALA A 1055 6.19 40.00 -63.59
C ALA A 1055 6.29 40.16 -62.07
N ALA A 1056 7.50 40.07 -61.52
CA ALA A 1056 7.74 40.45 -60.12
C ALA A 1056 9.18 40.93 -59.84
N VAL A 1057 9.90 41.46 -60.83
CA VAL A 1057 11.00 42.39 -60.53
C VAL A 1057 10.34 43.77 -60.54
N GLY A 1058 9.99 44.26 -59.35
CA GLY A 1058 9.47 45.62 -59.19
C GLY A 1058 10.47 46.65 -59.72
N ALA A 1059 10.01 47.89 -59.94
CA ALA A 1059 10.78 49.02 -60.50
C ALA A 1059 12.09 49.36 -59.76
N THR A 1060 12.41 48.66 -58.67
CA THR A 1060 13.60 48.77 -57.81
C THR A 1060 14.65 47.67 -58.02
N GLY A 1061 14.41 46.66 -58.88
CA GLY A 1061 15.36 45.55 -59.10
C GLY A 1061 15.40 44.51 -57.96
N ARG A 1062 14.40 44.51 -57.07
CA ARG A 1062 14.33 43.63 -55.88
C ARG A 1062 13.47 42.39 -56.10
N SER A 1063 13.81 41.31 -55.38
CA SER A 1063 12.95 40.12 -55.28
C SER A 1063 11.85 40.36 -54.24
N PRO A 1064 10.58 39.96 -54.47
CA PRO A 1064 9.49 40.09 -53.50
C PRO A 1064 9.83 39.47 -52.13
N LEU A 1065 10.55 38.34 -52.13
CA LEU A 1065 10.99 37.67 -50.90
C LEU A 1065 12.02 38.48 -50.09
N GLN A 1066 12.82 39.33 -50.75
CA GLN A 1066 13.75 40.22 -50.05
C GLN A 1066 13.04 41.42 -49.43
N ASP A 1067 12.02 41.96 -50.11
CA ASP A 1067 11.17 43.02 -49.54
C ASP A 1067 10.34 42.47 -48.35
N ASP A 1068 9.82 41.23 -48.45
CA ASP A 1068 9.13 40.54 -47.35
C ASP A 1068 10.08 40.26 -46.17
N ALA A 1069 11.34 39.88 -46.43
CA ALA A 1069 12.35 39.69 -45.39
C ALA A 1069 12.72 41.02 -44.70
N GLU A 1070 12.89 42.11 -45.47
CA GLU A 1070 13.13 43.46 -44.94
C GLU A 1070 11.97 43.89 -44.02
N ALA A 1071 10.72 43.64 -44.44
CA ALA A 1071 9.53 43.89 -43.64
C ALA A 1071 9.51 43.05 -42.34
N CYS A 1072 9.90 41.78 -42.41
CA CYS A 1072 10.00 40.93 -41.22
C CYS A 1072 11.03 41.44 -40.21
N PHE A 1073 12.22 41.89 -40.65
CA PHE A 1073 13.21 42.46 -39.75
C PHE A 1073 12.77 43.79 -39.13
N LEU A 1074 12.13 44.66 -39.92
CA LEU A 1074 11.56 45.91 -39.39
C LEU A 1074 10.47 45.64 -38.36
N GLN A 1075 9.59 44.66 -38.61
CA GLN A 1075 8.60 44.21 -37.65
C GLN A 1075 9.25 43.66 -36.38
N ALA A 1076 10.31 42.86 -36.50
CA ALA A 1076 11.06 42.33 -35.35
C ALA A 1076 11.65 43.47 -34.49
N ILE A 1077 12.24 44.49 -35.12
CA ILE A 1077 12.76 45.68 -34.43
C ILE A 1077 11.63 46.47 -33.75
N GLU A 1078 10.49 46.65 -34.43
CA GLU A 1078 9.33 47.35 -33.86
C GLU A 1078 8.78 46.64 -32.61
N VAL A 1079 8.59 45.32 -32.69
CA VAL A 1079 8.14 44.49 -31.56
C VAL A 1079 9.17 44.56 -30.42
N ALA A 1080 10.46 44.36 -30.71
CA ALA A 1080 11.51 44.43 -29.70
C ALA A 1080 11.58 45.80 -29.02
N ARG A 1081 11.41 46.91 -29.76
CA ARG A 1081 11.34 48.27 -29.19
C ARG A 1081 10.11 48.46 -28.32
N GLY A 1082 8.95 47.95 -28.75
CA GLY A 1082 7.72 47.96 -27.96
C GLY A 1082 7.86 47.25 -26.61
N GLN A 1083 8.60 46.13 -26.61
CA GLN A 1083 8.93 45.35 -25.41
C GLN A 1083 10.14 45.88 -24.64
N GLN A 1084 10.89 46.83 -25.21
CA GLN A 1084 12.20 47.29 -24.76
C GLN A 1084 13.25 46.16 -24.65
N ALA A 1085 13.11 45.13 -25.48
CA ALA A 1085 13.97 43.95 -25.51
C ALA A 1085 15.25 44.23 -26.33
N LYS A 1086 16.27 44.84 -25.69
CA LYS A 1086 17.48 45.30 -26.37
C LYS A 1086 18.31 44.19 -27.00
N SER A 1087 18.40 43.03 -26.39
CA SER A 1087 19.10 41.88 -26.98
C SER A 1087 18.43 41.40 -28.27
N LEU A 1088 17.09 41.37 -28.30
CA LEU A 1088 16.32 41.00 -29.49
C LEU A 1088 16.38 42.10 -30.57
N GLU A 1089 16.33 43.37 -30.17
CA GLU A 1089 16.50 44.52 -31.07
C GLU A 1089 17.87 44.47 -31.77
N LEU A 1090 18.95 44.16 -31.03
CA LEU A 1090 20.29 44.03 -31.59
C LEU A 1090 20.35 42.96 -32.67
N ARG A 1091 19.82 41.76 -32.40
CA ARG A 1091 19.80 40.65 -33.37
C ARG A 1091 19.05 41.00 -34.63
N ALA A 1092 17.84 41.53 -34.50
CA ALA A 1092 17.03 41.93 -35.65
C ALA A 1092 17.71 43.04 -36.47
N THR A 1093 18.37 43.98 -35.79
CA THR A 1093 19.14 45.06 -36.42
C THR A 1093 20.35 44.50 -37.18
N VAL A 1094 21.08 43.52 -36.63
CA VAL A 1094 22.19 42.86 -37.32
C VAL A 1094 21.72 42.19 -38.62
N SER A 1095 20.63 41.41 -38.57
CA SER A 1095 20.07 40.75 -39.77
C SER A 1095 19.61 41.76 -40.83
N LEU A 1096 18.95 42.86 -40.43
CA LEU A 1096 18.58 43.96 -41.34
C LEU A 1096 19.81 44.65 -41.94
N CYS A 1097 20.82 44.95 -41.13
CA CYS A 1097 22.03 45.63 -41.58
C CYS A 1097 22.82 44.79 -42.58
N ARG A 1098 22.84 43.46 -42.44
CA ARG A 1098 23.42 42.56 -43.45
C ARG A 1098 22.68 42.62 -44.79
N LEU A 1099 21.35 42.61 -44.76
CA LEU A 1099 20.54 42.78 -45.96
C LEU A 1099 20.82 44.13 -46.62
N TRP A 1100 20.86 45.21 -45.85
CA TRP A 1100 21.17 46.56 -46.33
C TRP A 1100 22.60 46.71 -46.85
N GLN A 1101 23.59 46.05 -46.23
CA GLN A 1101 24.95 45.97 -46.74
C GLN A 1101 24.98 45.35 -48.15
N GLY A 1102 24.24 44.25 -48.35
CA GLY A 1102 24.07 43.62 -49.66
C GLY A 1102 23.31 44.48 -50.68
N GLN A 1103 22.43 45.37 -50.21
CA GLN A 1103 21.71 46.36 -51.04
C GLN A 1103 22.49 47.67 -51.28
N GLY A 1104 23.68 47.83 -50.71
CA GLY A 1104 24.50 49.05 -50.84
C GLY A 1104 24.13 50.20 -49.91
N LYS A 1105 23.19 50.03 -48.98
CA LYS A 1105 22.76 51.02 -47.96
C LYS A 1105 23.69 51.02 -46.72
N LYS A 1106 25.00 51.13 -46.95
CA LYS A 1106 26.00 50.95 -45.89
C LYS A 1106 25.96 52.03 -44.81
N ALA A 1107 25.69 53.28 -45.18
CA ALA A 1107 25.66 54.40 -44.24
C ALA A 1107 24.48 54.28 -43.27
N GLU A 1108 23.30 53.93 -43.80
CA GLU A 1108 22.08 53.70 -43.03
C GLU A 1108 22.22 52.49 -42.10
N ALA A 1109 22.78 51.38 -42.61
CA ALA A 1109 23.09 50.19 -41.81
C ALA A 1109 24.07 50.51 -40.68
N ARG A 1110 25.15 51.26 -40.97
CA ARG A 1110 26.14 51.63 -39.95
C ARG A 1110 25.52 52.49 -38.86
N GLN A 1111 24.73 53.51 -39.23
CA GLN A 1111 24.09 54.40 -38.28
C GLN A 1111 23.16 53.63 -37.34
N MET A 1112 22.28 52.80 -37.90
CA MET A 1112 21.30 52.05 -37.12
C MET A 1112 21.97 51.03 -36.18
N LEU A 1113 22.97 50.30 -36.67
CA LEU A 1113 23.69 49.32 -35.84
C LEU A 1113 24.52 50.00 -34.75
N ALA A 1114 25.12 51.17 -35.02
CA ALA A 1114 25.91 51.90 -34.04
C ALA A 1114 25.05 52.44 -32.90
N GLU A 1115 23.82 52.86 -33.20
CA GLU A 1115 22.85 53.35 -32.21
C GLU A 1115 22.49 52.27 -31.18
N ILE A 1116 22.10 51.08 -31.65
CA ILE A 1116 21.75 49.97 -30.74
C ILE A 1116 22.97 49.38 -30.04
N TYR A 1117 24.10 49.20 -30.75
CA TYR A 1117 25.33 48.69 -30.15
C TYR A 1117 25.86 49.61 -29.03
N GLY A 1118 25.75 50.93 -29.21
CA GLY A 1118 26.15 51.93 -28.23
C GLY A 1118 25.29 51.99 -26.97
N TRP A 1119 24.13 51.32 -26.95
CA TRP A 1119 23.28 51.21 -25.77
C TRP A 1119 23.84 50.22 -24.73
N PHE A 1120 24.52 49.16 -25.18
CA PHE A 1120 25.03 48.11 -24.30
C PHE A 1120 26.21 48.59 -23.47
N THR A 1121 26.22 48.22 -22.19
CA THR A 1121 27.30 48.54 -21.24
C THR A 1121 28.08 47.31 -20.77
N GLU A 1122 27.60 46.11 -21.08
CA GLU A 1122 28.12 44.82 -20.62
C GLU A 1122 27.91 43.72 -21.68
N GLY A 1123 28.52 42.54 -21.50
CA GLY A 1123 28.35 41.38 -22.40
C GLY A 1123 29.06 41.45 -23.75
N PHE A 1124 30.07 42.32 -23.91
CA PHE A 1124 30.82 42.47 -25.17
C PHE A 1124 31.57 41.19 -25.61
N ASP A 1125 31.64 40.18 -24.75
CA ASP A 1125 32.19 38.86 -25.03
C ASP A 1125 31.15 37.85 -25.58
N THR A 1126 29.85 38.18 -25.53
CA THR A 1126 28.77 37.37 -26.10
C THR A 1126 28.83 37.30 -27.62
N ALA A 1127 28.26 36.24 -28.21
CA ALA A 1127 28.29 36.02 -29.65
C ALA A 1127 27.63 37.17 -30.44
N ASP A 1128 26.47 37.63 -29.98
CA ASP A 1128 25.68 38.64 -30.69
C ASP A 1128 26.37 40.02 -30.72
N LEU A 1129 27.00 40.43 -29.60
CA LEU A 1129 27.74 41.69 -29.54
C LEU A 1129 29.05 41.61 -30.33
N LYS A 1130 29.75 40.48 -30.32
CA LYS A 1130 30.92 40.27 -31.19
C LYS A 1130 30.54 40.35 -32.67
N GLU A 1131 29.42 39.74 -33.05
CA GLU A 1131 28.90 39.75 -34.42
C GLU A 1131 28.46 41.14 -34.87
N ALA A 1132 27.76 41.89 -34.00
CA ALA A 1132 27.41 43.28 -34.25
C ALA A 1132 28.66 44.18 -34.39
N LYS A 1133 29.68 43.97 -33.55
CA LYS A 1133 30.94 44.73 -33.63
C LYS A 1133 31.70 44.44 -34.92
N ALA A 1134 31.82 43.18 -35.32
CA ALA A 1134 32.44 42.79 -36.58
C ALA A 1134 31.72 43.43 -37.77
N LEU A 1135 30.38 43.39 -37.80
CA LEU A 1135 29.60 44.02 -38.86
C LEU A 1135 29.74 45.55 -38.87
N LEU A 1136 29.81 46.21 -37.70
CA LEU A 1136 30.10 47.63 -37.61
C LEU A 1136 31.44 48.01 -38.22
N ASP A 1137 32.46 47.17 -38.00
CA ASP A 1137 33.81 47.37 -38.54
C ASP A 1137 33.85 47.11 -40.06
N GLU A 1138 33.04 46.19 -40.59
CA GLU A 1138 32.89 45.95 -42.04
C GLU A 1138 32.09 47.04 -42.78
N LEU A 1139 31.15 47.67 -42.09
CA LEU A 1139 30.38 48.81 -42.59
C LEU A 1139 31.16 50.13 -42.50
N ALA A 1140 32.33 50.10 -41.85
CA ALA A 1140 33.13 51.29 -41.60
C ALA A 1140 33.98 51.74 -42.79
#